data_AF-A0A2N5TFU6-F1
#
_entry.id   AF-A0A2N5TFU6-F1
#
_cell.length_a   1.000
_cell.length_b   1.000
_cell.length_c   1.000
_cell.angle_alpha   90.00
_cell.angle_beta   90.00
_cell.angle_gamma   90.00
#
_symmetry.space_group_name_H-M   'P 1'
#
loop_
_entity.id
_entity.type
_entity.pdbx_description
1 polymer ?
#
loop_
_entity_poly.entity_id
_entity_poly.type
_entity_poly.pdbx_seq_one_letter_code
_entity_poly.pdbx_strand_id
1 'polypeptide(L)'
;MDPAIHPNLHLVDFNNLGSHCTDFNVLLGSHNNLTDSSNFNSENIQAQRASASLATNENTCILTADQSNSAPTGSHNLTNQLGKRAPVTKRAKRGPYKKRKRNSPRGSTDNQGAGGASSTTSTTVPGISHLATPSVPGNSNSTTTPLVPAIANSTAPREENGPQLVHPAPAPGPGRAAGIERVRQEPNCLAFREGQSRSDGGSSRPGSPEGLLDVKPRWPDLNPRGGPSGLHGIHSREDPWVISSASSAPIFVRSYSKDRSLASYLYFLRWVVPASIPLNIGNVSCISNPAMASKFLTLKFYVEAFKIFPKQITHGTRHVKGSYRYVVDSRVCETTPGVKSYSGYIDTGNNQSMFFWFFEARNNAKTAPLGLWLNGGPGCSSLFGALQENGPCQISSDSTTSKLNPYSWNTYANMLYIDQPISTGFSYGDRNVFSTNQAATRVWEFFQTFFSIPTFAQYANREMTFWSESYGGHYGPIFTQFFRAQNALIQAKKLQAHVIQVTSLGINNGWFDPYVQYQSYYDYAQSKFNHVVDMANPATLAVVKTALNTKKGCLAQLKNCANNGSNDVCQDADNFCAQHVTAPLLGNRSPYYFPHGKNDPFPSLSFLRYLDRWDVMRAIGAESKFMACQDDIGDDFWTTADGVRPTISSLGKLLDSGLRTVIWAGDKDFICNSLGVYRSLLATKWKYSKQFAKAPWKNLTVHGKVGGVYKTTGPLTYIRVYNAGHEVPAFQPALSLEIFKQTLSHQNIHSTN
;
A
#
# COMPACT_ATOMS: atom_id res chain seq x y z
N MET A 1 49.87 -20.52 -19.61
CA MET A 1 50.67 -21.62 -19.04
C MET A 1 49.68 -22.63 -18.47
N ASP A 2 50.03 -23.90 -18.54
CA ASP A 2 49.13 -25.06 -18.69
C ASP A 2 49.72 -26.26 -17.91
N PRO A 3 49.10 -27.45 -17.73
CA PRO A 3 47.69 -27.89 -17.96
C PRO A 3 47.04 -28.58 -16.73
N ALA A 4 45.83 -29.15 -16.91
CA ALA A 4 45.38 -30.51 -16.48
C ALA A 4 43.98 -30.58 -15.77
N ILE A 5 43.06 -31.52 -16.05
CA ILE A 5 42.84 -32.38 -17.25
C ILE A 5 41.38 -32.94 -17.30
N HIS A 6 40.68 -32.77 -18.43
CA HIS A 6 39.64 -33.65 -19.07
C HIS A 6 38.33 -34.15 -18.37
N PRO A 7 37.32 -34.67 -19.13
CA PRO A 7 36.93 -34.39 -20.54
C PRO A 7 35.39 -34.35 -20.84
N ASN A 8 35.07 -34.17 -22.13
CA ASN A 8 33.80 -34.40 -22.87
C ASN A 8 32.72 -33.28 -22.79
N LEU A 9 32.43 -32.44 -23.81
CA LEU A 9 32.29 -32.58 -25.29
C LEU A 9 30.93 -33.19 -25.72
N HIS A 10 30.25 -32.75 -26.80
CA HIS A 10 30.62 -31.84 -27.92
C HIS A 10 29.52 -30.79 -28.23
N LEU A 11 29.91 -29.66 -28.82
CA LEU A 11 29.07 -28.84 -29.70
C LEU A 11 29.26 -29.29 -31.16
N VAL A 12 28.24 -29.14 -32.00
CA VAL A 12 28.30 -29.32 -33.46
C VAL A 12 27.61 -28.14 -34.14
N ASP A 13 28.27 -27.58 -35.15
CA ASP A 13 27.83 -26.43 -35.95
C ASP A 13 27.01 -26.89 -37.17
N PHE A 14 26.11 -26.05 -37.66
CA PHE A 14 25.19 -26.38 -38.77
C PHE A 14 25.52 -25.59 -40.03
N ASN A 15 26.15 -26.23 -41.02
CA ASN A 15 26.30 -25.67 -42.35
C ASN A 15 26.20 -26.71 -43.49
N ASN A 16 25.13 -26.53 -44.27
CA ASN A 16 25.02 -26.79 -45.72
C ASN A 16 24.82 -28.22 -46.26
N LEU A 17 24.10 -28.29 -47.40
CA LEU A 17 23.85 -29.44 -48.29
C LEU A 17 23.02 -30.63 -47.70
N GLY A 18 22.25 -31.41 -48.48
CA GLY A 18 21.83 -31.22 -49.89
C GLY A 18 21.27 -32.50 -50.57
N SER A 19 20.14 -32.37 -51.27
CA SER A 19 19.61 -33.24 -52.37
C SER A 19 19.22 -34.73 -52.18
N HIS A 20 17.93 -34.99 -52.50
CA HIS A 20 17.34 -36.14 -53.25
C HIS A 20 17.16 -37.55 -52.65
N CYS A 21 16.31 -38.34 -53.33
CA CYS A 21 15.58 -39.52 -52.85
C CYS A 21 15.60 -40.68 -53.86
N THR A 22 15.32 -41.92 -53.43
CA THR A 22 14.74 -43.04 -54.23
C THR A 22 14.07 -44.09 -53.34
N ASP A 23 13.11 -44.85 -53.89
CA ASP A 23 12.15 -45.74 -53.20
C ASP A 23 12.60 -47.22 -53.03
N PHE A 24 11.99 -47.98 -52.11
CA PHE A 24 10.93 -49.01 -52.41
C PHE A 24 10.67 -50.08 -51.31
N ASN A 25 9.39 -50.48 -51.16
CA ASN A 25 8.85 -51.84 -50.84
C ASN A 25 9.11 -52.55 -49.48
N VAL A 26 8.26 -53.49 -48.96
CA VAL A 26 6.79 -53.75 -49.05
C VAL A 26 6.34 -54.87 -48.03
N LEU A 27 5.07 -55.31 -48.06
CA LEU A 27 4.44 -56.55 -47.46
C LEU A 27 3.87 -56.59 -46.01
N LEU A 28 2.54 -56.40 -45.93
CA LEU A 28 1.45 -57.19 -45.29
C LEU A 28 1.53 -57.87 -43.89
N GLY A 29 0.40 -57.75 -43.14
CA GLY A 29 -0.22 -58.79 -42.29
C GLY A 29 -0.80 -58.29 -40.94
N SER A 30 -1.98 -58.69 -40.40
CA SER A 30 -3.27 -59.18 -40.95
C SER A 30 -4.28 -59.49 -39.81
N HIS A 31 -5.50 -58.92 -39.81
CA HIS A 31 -6.70 -59.32 -39.02
C HIS A 31 -6.62 -59.28 -37.46
N ASN A 32 -7.69 -59.20 -36.63
CA ASN A 32 -9.13 -58.81 -36.72
C ASN A 32 -9.56 -58.33 -35.27
N ASN A 33 -10.50 -57.40 -35.03
CA ASN A 33 -11.98 -57.52 -35.03
C ASN A 33 -12.54 -58.68 -34.16
N LEU A 34 -13.50 -58.59 -33.19
CA LEU A 34 -14.27 -57.51 -32.49
C LEU A 34 -14.43 -57.91 -30.97
N THR A 35 -15.38 -57.54 -30.06
CA THR A 35 -16.67 -56.78 -30.05
C THR A 35 -17.08 -56.32 -28.62
N ASP A 36 -17.94 -55.29 -28.54
CA ASP A 36 -18.96 -54.87 -27.55
C ASP A 36 -19.15 -55.42 -26.10
N SER A 37 -19.18 -54.47 -25.15
CA SER A 37 -20.33 -54.11 -24.27
C SER A 37 -20.70 -54.81 -22.94
N SER A 38 -21.32 -53.99 -22.07
CA SER A 38 -22.40 -54.28 -21.10
C SER A 38 -22.07 -54.60 -19.61
N ASN A 39 -23.07 -54.33 -18.76
CA ASN A 39 -23.01 -54.28 -17.29
C ASN A 39 -23.04 -55.67 -16.64
N PHE A 40 -22.68 -55.77 -15.35
CA PHE A 40 -23.58 -56.35 -14.33
C PHE A 40 -23.23 -55.86 -12.91
N ASN A 41 -23.97 -56.34 -11.90
CA ASN A 41 -24.10 -55.73 -10.58
C ASN A 41 -23.84 -56.74 -9.43
N SER A 42 -23.48 -56.21 -8.25
CA SER A 42 -23.79 -56.71 -6.89
C SER A 42 -23.28 -58.07 -6.31
N GLU A 43 -22.90 -58.01 -5.03
CA GLU A 43 -23.15 -58.96 -3.90
C GLU A 43 -22.11 -59.98 -3.34
N ASN A 44 -21.68 -59.67 -2.08
CA ASN A 44 -21.76 -60.48 -0.83
C ASN A 44 -20.73 -61.58 -0.41
N ILE A 45 -20.81 -61.89 0.91
CA ILE A 45 -20.14 -62.95 1.73
C ILE A 45 -18.68 -62.61 2.13
N GLN A 46 -18.32 -62.27 3.39
CA GLN A 46 -18.30 -63.00 4.70
C GLN A 46 -17.21 -64.10 4.82
N ALA A 47 -16.58 -64.41 5.97
CA ALA A 47 -16.43 -63.75 7.30
C ALA A 47 -15.36 -64.50 8.16
N GLN A 48 -15.29 -64.19 9.48
CA GLN A 48 -14.47 -64.78 10.58
C GLN A 48 -13.07 -64.14 10.77
N ARG A 49 -12.61 -63.66 11.96
CA ARG A 49 -12.65 -64.09 13.40
C ARG A 49 -11.52 -65.07 13.76
N ALA A 50 -10.83 -64.99 14.91
CA ALA A 50 -10.72 -63.97 15.99
C ALA A 50 -9.35 -64.21 16.75
N SER A 51 -9.03 -64.00 18.04
CA SER A 51 -9.75 -63.78 19.32
C SER A 51 -8.83 -63.25 20.45
N ALA A 52 -9.40 -62.44 21.37
CA ALA A 52 -9.00 -62.25 22.78
C ALA A 52 -7.62 -61.61 23.12
N SER A 53 -7.37 -61.02 24.31
CA SER A 53 -8.10 -60.90 25.60
C SER A 53 -7.70 -59.57 26.33
N LEU A 54 -8.09 -59.17 27.56
CA LEU A 54 -8.89 -59.81 28.64
C LEU A 54 -9.78 -58.78 29.41
N ALA A 55 -9.40 -58.30 30.61
CA ALA A 55 -10.23 -57.55 31.60
C ALA A 55 -9.34 -56.80 32.64
N THR A 56 -9.78 -56.03 33.66
CA THR A 56 -11.02 -56.04 34.48
C THR A 56 -11.48 -54.67 35.03
N ASN A 57 -12.80 -54.42 34.99
CA ASN A 57 -13.77 -53.98 36.04
C ASN A 57 -13.47 -52.74 36.97
N GLU A 58 -14.42 -52.04 37.62
CA GLU A 58 -15.83 -52.27 38.00
C GLU A 58 -16.76 -51.01 37.86
N ASN A 59 -18.02 -51.23 37.41
CA ASN A 59 -19.35 -50.93 38.02
C ASN A 59 -19.66 -49.58 38.73
N THR A 60 -20.89 -49.01 38.78
CA THR A 60 -22.26 -49.29 38.20
C THR A 60 -23.12 -48.00 38.35
N CYS A 61 -23.82 -47.48 37.34
CA CYS A 61 -25.18 -47.79 36.81
C CYS A 61 -26.41 -47.20 37.56
N ILE A 62 -27.42 -46.76 36.78
CA ILE A 62 -28.91 -46.75 36.96
C ILE A 62 -29.51 -45.65 36.05
N LEU A 63 -30.52 -45.84 35.20
CA LEU A 63 -31.19 -47.05 34.66
C LEU A 63 -31.77 -46.79 33.24
N THR A 64 -32.31 -47.83 32.59
CA THR A 64 -32.78 -47.86 31.19
C THR A 64 -34.30 -48.07 31.04
N ALA A 65 -34.86 -47.72 29.88
CA ALA A 65 -36.13 -48.25 29.34
C ALA A 65 -36.14 -48.16 27.80
N ASP A 66 -37.01 -48.95 27.15
CA ASP A 66 -36.77 -49.53 25.80
C ASP A 66 -38.03 -49.49 24.88
N GLN A 67 -37.86 -49.83 23.59
CA GLN A 67 -38.85 -50.31 22.59
C GLN A 67 -39.80 -49.37 21.81
N SER A 68 -39.50 -49.29 20.50
CA SER A 68 -40.38 -49.72 19.38
C SER A 68 -41.19 -48.72 18.50
N ASN A 69 -41.10 -49.02 17.19
CA ASN A 69 -42.10 -48.95 16.10
C ASN A 69 -42.55 -47.64 15.41
N SER A 70 -42.68 -47.82 14.08
CA SER A 70 -43.49 -47.09 13.07
C SER A 70 -43.08 -45.68 12.58
N ALA A 71 -43.61 -45.34 11.40
CA ALA A 71 -43.39 -44.16 10.56
C ALA A 71 -44.72 -43.92 9.77
N PRO A 72 -44.87 -42.98 8.79
CA PRO A 72 -43.92 -42.00 8.22
C PRO A 72 -44.53 -40.58 7.94
N THR A 73 -43.83 -39.78 7.12
CA THR A 73 -44.31 -38.61 6.32
C THR A 73 -44.74 -37.30 7.01
N GLY A 74 -44.53 -36.17 6.32
CA GLY A 74 -45.03 -34.85 6.70
C GLY A 74 -44.16 -33.67 6.23
N SER A 75 -44.26 -33.27 4.95
CA SER A 75 -43.64 -32.03 4.43
C SER A 75 -44.70 -30.98 4.11
N HIS A 76 -44.38 -29.68 4.25
CA HIS A 76 -45.07 -28.61 3.53
C HIS A 76 -44.22 -27.32 3.42
N ASN A 77 -44.67 -26.39 2.58
CA ASN A 77 -43.83 -25.42 1.88
C ASN A 77 -43.97 -23.96 2.33
N LEU A 78 -42.96 -23.19 1.96
CA LEU A 78 -43.01 -21.74 1.77
C LEU A 78 -44.17 -21.32 0.85
N THR A 79 -44.72 -20.12 1.07
CA THR A 79 -44.94 -19.13 0.00
C THR A 79 -45.33 -17.76 0.59
N ASN A 80 -44.84 -16.67 -0.01
CA ASN A 80 -45.52 -15.38 0.05
C ASN A 80 -45.03 -14.47 -1.09
N GLN A 81 -45.91 -13.71 -1.76
CA GLN A 81 -45.54 -12.80 -2.85
C GLN A 81 -46.57 -11.68 -3.07
N LEU A 82 -46.08 -10.49 -3.43
CA LEU A 82 -46.81 -9.32 -4.01
C LEU A 82 -47.82 -8.60 -3.08
N GLY A 83 -47.94 -7.26 -3.20
CA GLY A 83 -48.84 -6.46 -2.32
C GLY A 83 -49.28 -5.06 -2.77
N LYS A 84 -48.35 -4.16 -3.18
CA LYS A 84 -48.59 -2.79 -3.71
C LYS A 84 -49.23 -1.71 -2.78
N ARG A 85 -48.98 -0.44 -3.15
CA ARG A 85 -49.70 0.84 -2.85
C ARG A 85 -49.58 1.51 -1.46
N ALA A 86 -49.10 2.75 -1.51
CA ALA A 86 -49.52 3.89 -0.67
C ALA A 86 -50.66 4.66 -1.42
N PRO A 87 -51.22 5.81 -0.93
CA PRO A 87 -50.97 6.57 0.31
C PRO A 87 -52.27 6.93 1.08
N VAL A 88 -52.17 7.76 2.14
CA VAL A 88 -53.09 8.91 2.42
C VAL A 88 -52.55 9.78 3.56
N THR A 89 -53.03 11.02 3.67
CA THR A 89 -52.57 12.05 4.62
C THR A 89 -53.45 12.16 5.87
N LYS A 90 -52.92 12.79 6.94
CA LYS A 90 -53.56 13.98 7.54
C LYS A 90 -52.64 14.78 8.49
N ARG A 91 -53.12 15.96 8.87
CA ARG A 91 -52.36 17.14 9.33
C ARG A 91 -52.92 17.61 10.67
N ALA A 92 -52.06 17.89 11.66
CA ALA A 92 -52.47 18.56 12.90
C ALA A 92 -51.49 19.68 13.27
N LYS A 93 -51.99 20.92 13.35
CA LYS A 93 -51.32 22.06 14.00
C LYS A 93 -52.15 22.47 15.21
N ARG A 94 -51.53 22.61 16.39
CA ARG A 94 -51.93 23.52 17.48
C ARG A 94 -50.89 23.47 18.61
N GLY A 95 -50.56 24.63 19.16
CA GLY A 95 -50.13 24.84 20.55
C GLY A 95 -50.93 26.03 21.08
N PRO A 96 -50.43 26.82 22.06
CA PRO A 96 -49.50 26.54 23.15
C PRO A 96 -50.21 26.69 24.53
N TYR A 97 -49.54 26.52 25.69
CA TYR A 97 -49.70 27.38 26.90
C TYR A 97 -48.67 27.14 28.04
N LYS A 98 -48.84 27.78 29.22
CA LYS A 98 -47.80 28.06 30.24
C LYS A 98 -48.12 27.60 31.69
N LYS A 99 -47.06 27.24 32.45
CA LYS A 99 -46.75 27.47 33.90
C LYS A 99 -47.77 27.17 35.03
N ARG A 100 -47.26 26.55 36.12
CA ARG A 100 -47.34 26.98 37.56
C ARG A 100 -46.18 26.32 38.36
N LYS A 101 -45.40 27.06 39.18
CA LYS A 101 -45.48 27.26 40.67
C LYS A 101 -45.44 25.94 41.48
N ARG A 102 -44.73 25.79 42.61
CA ARG A 102 -43.97 26.70 43.54
C ARG A 102 -42.43 26.44 43.48
N ASN A 103 -41.48 26.82 44.37
CA ASN A 103 -41.35 27.72 45.55
C ASN A 103 -39.87 28.23 45.69
N SER A 104 -39.53 28.97 46.76
CA SER A 104 -38.15 29.15 47.31
C SER A 104 -38.23 29.29 48.85
N PRO A 105 -37.12 29.40 49.62
CA PRO A 105 -36.56 30.74 49.90
C PRO A 105 -35.02 30.83 50.17
N ARG A 106 -34.45 32.02 49.88
CA ARG A 106 -33.31 32.76 50.53
C ARG A 106 -32.00 32.02 50.88
N GLY A 107 -30.81 32.61 50.72
CA GLY A 107 -30.41 33.95 50.22
C GLY A 107 -28.89 33.96 49.89
N SER A 108 -28.42 34.79 48.95
CA SER A 108 -27.80 36.12 49.17
C SER A 108 -26.46 36.06 49.97
N THR A 109 -25.32 36.58 49.47
CA THR A 109 -25.12 37.55 48.36
C THR A 109 -23.70 37.50 47.78
N ASP A 110 -23.51 38.27 46.70
CA ASP A 110 -22.28 38.62 45.98
C ASP A 110 -21.17 39.21 46.91
N ASN A 111 -19.92 39.48 46.50
CA ASN A 111 -19.50 40.05 45.21
C ASN A 111 -17.97 39.94 44.90
N GLN A 112 -17.58 40.55 43.77
CA GLN A 112 -16.24 40.70 43.18
C GLN A 112 -15.12 41.18 44.13
N GLY A 113 -13.86 40.86 43.79
CA GLY A 113 -12.65 41.51 44.36
C GLY A 113 -11.37 41.09 43.62
N ALA A 114 -10.48 42.03 43.30
CA ALA A 114 -9.28 41.82 42.47
C ALA A 114 -7.96 41.92 43.25
N GLY A 115 -6.87 41.42 42.65
CA GLY A 115 -5.48 41.54 43.15
C GLY A 115 -5.01 40.35 44.01
N GLY A 116 -3.70 40.05 44.13
CA GLY A 116 -2.54 40.61 43.41
C GLY A 116 -1.21 40.32 44.14
N ALA A 117 -0.10 40.17 43.39
CA ALA A 117 1.28 39.97 43.90
C ALA A 117 1.53 38.62 44.65
N SER A 118 2.69 37.93 44.50
CA SER A 118 4.03 38.18 45.07
C SER A 118 4.08 38.03 46.60
N SER A 119 5.00 37.29 47.24
CA SER A 119 6.17 36.48 46.80
C SER A 119 6.73 35.65 47.97
N THR A 120 7.69 34.73 47.71
CA THR A 120 8.85 34.30 48.56
C THR A 120 8.73 34.31 50.11
N THR A 121 9.15 33.28 50.86
CA THR A 121 10.52 32.71 50.89
C THR A 121 10.57 31.26 51.42
N SER A 122 11.75 30.64 51.34
CA SER A 122 12.10 29.33 51.92
C SER A 122 12.99 29.44 53.16
N THR A 123 12.90 28.51 54.13
CA THR A 123 13.96 28.31 55.15
C THR A 123 13.99 26.92 55.81
N THR A 124 15.14 26.23 55.68
CA THR A 124 15.88 25.37 56.66
C THR A 124 15.22 24.28 57.54
N VAL A 125 15.95 23.16 57.73
CA VAL A 125 15.66 22.00 58.63
C VAL A 125 16.97 21.43 59.21
N PRO A 126 17.14 21.33 60.54
CA PRO A 126 17.28 20.03 61.26
C PRO A 126 16.62 20.05 62.68
N GLY A 127 16.59 18.99 63.50
CA GLY A 127 16.95 17.56 63.34
C GLY A 127 17.12 16.83 64.69
N ILE A 128 17.46 15.52 64.68
CA ILE A 128 17.83 14.63 65.83
C ILE A 128 16.65 14.22 66.75
N SER A 129 16.63 13.10 67.52
CA SER A 129 16.88 11.64 67.28
C SER A 129 16.39 10.83 68.52
N HIS A 130 16.30 9.48 68.49
CA HIS A 130 16.53 8.56 69.65
C HIS A 130 16.48 7.04 69.27
N LEU A 131 16.81 6.14 70.22
CA LEU A 131 17.08 4.68 70.09
C LEU A 131 15.80 3.79 70.32
N ALA A 132 15.75 2.43 70.31
CA ALA A 132 16.75 1.34 70.41
C ALA A 132 16.28 -0.03 69.80
N THR A 133 17.11 -1.09 69.92
CA THR A 133 16.94 -2.48 69.39
C THR A 133 16.66 -3.56 70.45
N PRO A 134 16.15 -4.76 70.10
CA PRO A 134 16.96 -6.00 69.94
C PRO A 134 16.41 -6.94 68.80
N SER A 135 16.65 -8.25 68.56
CA SER A 135 17.52 -9.39 69.04
C SER A 135 17.49 -10.55 67.99
N VAL A 136 18.42 -11.53 67.99
CA VAL A 136 18.46 -12.70 67.04
C VAL A 136 18.97 -14.00 67.70
N PRO A 137 18.39 -15.18 67.38
CA PRO A 137 19.05 -16.34 66.69
C PRO A 137 18.17 -16.90 65.52
N GLY A 138 18.50 -17.90 64.69
CA GLY A 138 19.65 -18.84 64.55
C GLY A 138 19.27 -20.30 64.88
N ASN A 139 19.57 -21.38 64.11
CA ASN A 139 20.16 -21.60 62.77
C ASN A 139 19.82 -23.07 62.29
N SER A 140 19.72 -23.46 61.01
CA SER A 140 20.82 -24.10 60.21
C SER A 140 20.33 -24.82 58.93
N ASN A 141 21.21 -24.86 57.89
CA ASN A 141 21.38 -25.84 56.77
C ASN A 141 20.18 -26.24 55.84
N SER A 142 20.34 -26.55 54.54
CA SER A 142 21.51 -26.88 53.68
C SER A 142 21.27 -26.56 52.17
N THR A 143 22.38 -26.47 51.38
CA THR A 143 22.59 -26.79 49.92
C THR A 143 21.50 -26.48 48.84
N THR A 144 21.80 -26.01 47.62
CA THR A 144 23.07 -25.91 46.85
C THR A 144 22.98 -24.86 45.73
N THR A 145 24.13 -24.35 45.27
CA THR A 145 24.29 -23.56 44.02
C THR A 145 25.36 -24.22 43.12
N PRO A 146 25.44 -23.86 41.83
CA PRO A 146 26.77 -23.58 41.27
C PRO A 146 26.81 -22.31 40.37
N LEU A 147 28.01 -21.74 40.20
CA LEU A 147 28.25 -20.55 39.37
C LEU A 147 29.64 -20.60 38.70
N VAL A 148 29.67 -20.50 37.37
CA VAL A 148 30.85 -20.30 36.49
C VAL A 148 31.95 -21.40 36.57
N PRO A 149 32.93 -21.44 35.63
CA PRO A 149 34.12 -20.59 35.71
C PRO A 149 34.48 -19.86 34.40
N ALA A 150 35.18 -18.74 34.53
CA ALA A 150 35.93 -18.11 33.45
C ALA A 150 37.43 -18.47 33.58
N ILE A 151 38.18 -18.44 32.48
CA ILE A 151 39.62 -18.71 32.43
C ILE A 151 40.32 -17.51 31.77
N ALA A 152 41.53 -17.17 32.23
CA ALA A 152 42.37 -16.08 31.74
C ALA A 152 43.86 -16.46 31.75
N ASN A 153 44.72 -15.56 31.25
CA ASN A 153 46.15 -15.70 30.92
C ASN A 153 46.40 -16.45 29.60
N SER A 154 47.30 -16.02 28.71
CA SER A 154 48.17 -14.82 28.63
C SER A 154 48.37 -14.43 27.14
N THR A 155 49.18 -13.48 26.66
CA THR A 155 50.29 -12.67 27.23
C THR A 155 50.37 -11.31 26.50
N ALA A 156 51.21 -10.38 26.97
CA ALA A 156 51.59 -9.14 26.26
C ALA A 156 53.10 -9.12 25.94
N PRO A 157 53.56 -8.20 25.08
CA PRO A 157 54.65 -7.31 25.50
C PRO A 157 54.23 -5.82 25.51
N ARG A 158 55.18 -4.95 25.86
CA ARG A 158 54.98 -3.54 26.26
C ARG A 158 55.78 -2.58 25.35
N GLU A 159 55.92 -1.32 25.77
CA GLU A 159 56.80 -0.26 25.23
C GLU A 159 56.37 0.40 23.89
N GLU A 160 56.51 1.72 23.70
CA GLU A 160 56.64 2.83 24.68
C GLU A 160 56.27 4.21 24.05
N ASN A 161 56.19 5.25 24.89
CA ASN A 161 56.31 6.69 24.61
C ASN A 161 55.27 7.45 23.74
N GLY A 162 54.79 8.56 24.32
CA GLY A 162 54.31 9.74 23.57
C GLY A 162 55.45 10.73 23.30
N PRO A 163 55.18 12.00 22.88
CA PRO A 163 54.28 12.89 23.62
C PRO A 163 53.31 13.74 22.76
N GLN A 164 52.71 14.74 23.43
CA GLN A 164 51.58 15.60 23.04
C GLN A 164 51.94 16.80 22.11
N LEU A 165 50.96 17.73 21.97
CA LEU A 165 51.03 19.13 21.50
C LEU A 165 50.83 19.34 19.98
N VAL A 166 50.09 20.36 19.49
CA VAL A 166 49.10 21.29 20.08
C VAL A 166 48.19 21.90 18.98
N HIS A 167 47.02 22.44 19.32
CA HIS A 167 46.15 23.19 18.37
C HIS A 167 46.70 24.60 18.05
N PRO A 168 46.35 25.20 16.90
CA PRO A 168 45.65 26.50 17.01
C PRO A 168 44.60 26.79 15.91
N ALA A 169 43.81 27.85 16.17
CA ALA A 169 42.90 28.56 15.26
C ALA A 169 42.58 29.94 15.89
N PRO A 170 42.00 30.95 15.18
CA PRO A 170 42.00 31.25 13.73
C PRO A 170 42.28 32.76 13.39
N ALA A 171 42.30 33.10 12.08
CA ALA A 171 42.13 34.47 11.50
C ALA A 171 43.27 35.49 11.73
N PRO A 172 43.35 36.64 10.99
CA PRO A 172 42.43 37.20 9.97
C PRO A 172 43.07 37.50 8.58
N GLY A 173 42.30 38.12 7.67
CA GLY A 173 42.77 38.74 6.41
C GLY A 173 42.97 40.28 6.55
N PRO A 174 42.97 41.10 5.46
CA PRO A 174 42.59 40.83 4.05
C PRO A 174 43.61 41.30 2.99
N GLY A 175 43.32 41.11 1.69
CA GLY A 175 44.10 41.62 0.54
C GLY A 175 43.28 41.76 -0.76
N ARG A 176 43.76 42.53 -1.75
CA ARG A 176 43.05 42.89 -3.01
C ARG A 176 43.89 42.62 -4.28
N ALA A 177 43.17 42.45 -5.41
CA ALA A 177 43.43 42.97 -6.77
C ALA A 177 43.92 42.04 -7.93
N ALA A 178 43.07 42.00 -8.98
CA ALA A 178 43.34 42.15 -10.43
C ALA A 178 44.09 41.08 -11.28
N GLY A 179 43.81 41.11 -12.60
CA GLY A 179 44.30 40.19 -13.65
C GLY A 179 43.34 39.00 -13.87
N ILE A 180 42.55 38.83 -14.95
CA ILE A 180 42.69 39.09 -16.40
C ILE A 180 43.79 38.27 -17.07
N GLU A 181 43.42 37.11 -17.64
CA GLU A 181 43.52 36.90 -19.09
C GLU A 181 42.58 35.78 -19.59
N ARG A 182 42.53 35.54 -20.92
CA ARG A 182 41.73 34.48 -21.55
C ARG A 182 42.62 33.61 -22.45
N VAL A 183 42.37 32.31 -22.49
CA VAL A 183 42.76 31.45 -23.63
C VAL A 183 41.53 30.68 -24.11
N ARG A 184 41.36 30.60 -25.43
CA ARG A 184 40.33 29.84 -26.14
C ARG A 184 40.97 28.62 -26.79
N GLN A 185 40.30 27.48 -26.81
CA GLN A 185 40.31 26.58 -27.97
C GLN A 185 39.10 25.62 -27.96
N GLU A 186 38.52 25.45 -29.15
CA GLU A 186 37.54 24.44 -29.59
C GLU A 186 37.98 24.07 -31.04
N PRO A 187 37.21 23.33 -31.88
CA PRO A 187 36.15 22.34 -31.66
C PRO A 187 36.42 21.02 -32.45
N ASN A 188 35.48 20.07 -32.43
CA ASN A 188 35.01 19.26 -33.59
C ASN A 188 33.77 18.45 -33.12
N CYS A 189 32.57 18.42 -33.73
CA CYS A 189 32.08 18.47 -35.13
C CYS A 189 32.02 17.12 -35.85
N LEU A 190 30.81 16.61 -36.08
CA LEU A 190 30.29 16.17 -37.39
C LEU A 190 28.76 15.87 -37.35
N ALA A 191 28.06 16.06 -38.48
CA ALA A 191 26.60 15.84 -38.61
C ALA A 191 26.15 15.77 -40.09
N PHE A 192 25.00 15.11 -40.36
CA PHE A 192 24.17 15.18 -41.58
C PHE A 192 22.68 15.09 -41.13
N ARG A 193 21.72 15.95 -41.54
CA ARG A 193 21.08 16.17 -42.87
C ARG A 193 20.22 14.97 -43.33
N GLU A 194 19.02 15.13 -43.92
CA GLU A 194 18.30 16.28 -44.53
C GLU A 194 16.77 16.23 -44.21
N GLY A 195 15.85 17.12 -44.63
CA GLY A 195 15.89 18.21 -45.63
C GLY A 195 14.76 19.26 -45.47
N GLN A 196 14.34 19.95 -46.55
CA GLN A 196 13.68 21.28 -46.52
C GLN A 196 12.23 21.34 -47.08
N SER A 197 11.50 22.41 -46.73
CA SER A 197 10.67 23.21 -47.66
C SER A 197 10.51 24.67 -47.13
N ARG A 198 9.96 25.60 -47.96
CA ARG A 198 9.87 27.06 -47.71
C ARG A 198 8.52 27.66 -48.13
N SER A 199 8.06 28.68 -47.38
CA SER A 199 7.43 29.94 -47.84
C SER A 199 7.23 30.84 -46.61
N ASP A 200 7.71 32.08 -46.47
CA ASP A 200 7.75 33.31 -47.29
C ASP A 200 6.51 34.24 -47.11
N GLY A 201 6.78 35.51 -46.76
CA GLY A 201 5.79 36.58 -46.46
C GLY A 201 5.36 36.65 -44.98
N GLY A 202 5.21 37.80 -44.33
CA GLY A 202 5.46 39.20 -44.74
C GLY A 202 5.35 40.17 -43.54
N SER A 203 5.76 41.43 -43.71
CA SER A 203 5.69 42.50 -42.67
C SER A 203 4.30 43.20 -42.65
N SER A 204 3.92 44.16 -41.77
CA SER A 204 4.69 45.07 -40.88
C SER A 204 3.82 45.82 -39.83
N ARG A 205 4.35 45.94 -38.60
CA ARG A 205 4.24 47.10 -37.65
C ARG A 205 2.86 47.59 -37.10
N PRO A 206 2.83 48.42 -36.03
CA PRO A 206 1.66 48.58 -35.13
C PRO A 206 1.00 49.97 -35.14
N GLY A 207 -0.14 50.09 -34.43
CA GLY A 207 -0.77 51.37 -34.07
C GLY A 207 -1.73 51.26 -32.87
N SER A 208 -1.72 52.31 -32.04
CA SER A 208 -2.65 52.65 -30.94
C SER A 208 -2.78 54.21 -30.94
N PRO A 209 -3.59 54.91 -30.11
CA PRO A 209 -4.38 54.47 -28.94
C PRO A 209 -5.82 55.10 -28.86
N GLU A 210 -6.35 55.19 -27.63
CA GLU A 210 -7.42 56.08 -27.13
C GLU A 210 -8.91 55.78 -27.39
N GLY A 211 -9.74 56.25 -26.44
CA GLY A 211 -11.20 56.05 -26.41
C GLY A 211 -11.78 55.80 -25.01
N LEU A 212 -11.82 56.80 -24.12
CA LEU A 212 -12.60 56.74 -22.88
C LEU A 212 -14.09 56.92 -23.17
N LEU A 213 -14.96 56.30 -22.34
CA LEU A 213 -16.16 56.96 -21.79
C LEU A 213 -16.66 56.22 -20.54
N ASP A 214 -17.20 56.98 -19.57
CA ASP A 214 -17.51 56.51 -18.21
C ASP A 214 -19.02 56.63 -17.94
N VAL A 215 -19.68 55.53 -17.53
CA VAL A 215 -21.06 55.55 -17.02
C VAL A 215 -21.26 54.51 -15.90
N LYS A 216 -21.45 55.01 -14.68
CA LYS A 216 -22.22 54.39 -13.60
C LYS A 216 -23.58 55.12 -13.52
N PRO A 217 -24.71 54.48 -13.12
CA PRO A 217 -24.97 54.36 -11.69
C PRO A 217 -25.94 53.23 -11.21
N ARG A 218 -25.98 53.11 -9.86
CA ARG A 218 -27.05 52.60 -8.97
C ARG A 218 -27.34 51.08 -8.86
N TRP A 219 -27.35 50.66 -7.59
CA TRP A 219 -28.06 49.50 -7.05
C TRP A 219 -29.56 49.83 -6.84
N PRO A 220 -30.40 48.81 -6.62
CA PRO A 220 -30.95 48.66 -5.26
C PRO A 220 -30.92 47.22 -4.72
N ASP A 221 -31.01 47.08 -3.39
CA ASP A 221 -31.13 45.79 -2.70
C ASP A 221 -32.49 45.10 -2.95
N LEU A 222 -32.48 43.82 -3.33
CA LEU A 222 -33.55 42.88 -3.05
C LEU A 222 -32.99 41.48 -2.75
N ASN A 223 -33.31 40.95 -1.57
CA ASN A 223 -32.92 39.60 -1.12
C ASN A 223 -34.17 38.72 -0.93
N PRO A 224 -34.43 37.76 -1.84
CA PRO A 224 -35.26 36.60 -1.60
C PRO A 224 -34.42 35.33 -1.41
N ARG A 225 -34.85 34.45 -0.51
CA ARG A 225 -34.18 33.17 -0.23
C ARG A 225 -34.31 32.20 -1.41
N GLY A 226 -33.19 31.78 -1.98
CA GLY A 226 -33.08 30.63 -2.86
C GLY A 226 -31.65 30.10 -2.84
N GLY A 227 -31.47 28.82 -2.49
CA GLY A 227 -30.15 28.18 -2.54
C GLY A 227 -29.96 27.44 -3.86
N PRO A 228 -28.81 27.59 -4.54
CA PRO A 228 -28.40 26.69 -5.60
C PRO A 228 -27.21 25.79 -5.18
N SER A 229 -27.13 24.62 -5.80
CA SER A 229 -26.00 23.70 -5.76
C SER A 229 -24.82 24.18 -6.63
N GLY A 230 -23.61 23.77 -6.27
CA GLY A 230 -22.38 24.01 -7.04
C GLY A 230 -21.17 24.26 -6.12
N LEU A 231 -19.93 23.85 -6.43
CA LEU A 231 -19.41 23.14 -7.62
C LEU A 231 -18.30 22.17 -7.21
N HIS A 232 -18.33 20.94 -7.74
CA HIS A 232 -17.18 20.04 -7.87
C HIS A 232 -17.23 19.38 -9.26
N GLY A 233 -16.05 19.15 -9.86
CA GLY A 233 -15.91 18.48 -11.15
C GLY A 233 -16.09 19.36 -12.39
N ILE A 234 -14.98 19.80 -12.99
CA ILE A 234 -14.87 19.99 -14.44
C ILE A 234 -13.54 19.39 -14.90
N HIS A 235 -13.61 18.25 -15.57
CA HIS A 235 -12.77 17.93 -16.74
C HIS A 235 -13.35 16.72 -17.48
N SER A 236 -14.19 16.99 -18.48
CA SER A 236 -14.55 16.06 -19.54
C SER A 236 -14.35 16.77 -20.89
N ARG A 237 -14.31 16.00 -21.98
CA ARG A 237 -13.91 16.47 -23.32
C ARG A 237 -15.07 17.10 -24.09
N GLU A 238 -14.74 17.99 -25.00
CA GLU A 238 -15.50 18.19 -26.24
C GLU A 238 -14.60 17.92 -27.45
N ASP A 239 -15.16 17.22 -28.44
CA ASP A 239 -14.78 17.22 -29.86
C ASP A 239 -16.12 17.19 -30.64
N PRO A 240 -16.32 17.93 -31.75
CA PRO A 240 -17.68 18.25 -32.22
C PRO A 240 -18.07 17.69 -33.61
N TRP A 241 -19.38 17.78 -33.90
CA TRP A 241 -20.07 17.57 -35.19
C TRP A 241 -20.32 16.13 -35.68
N VAL A 242 -21.60 15.77 -35.85
CA VAL A 242 -22.32 15.68 -37.15
C VAL A 242 -23.84 15.46 -36.89
N ILE A 243 -24.70 15.69 -37.89
CA ILE A 243 -26.14 15.95 -37.76
C ILE A 243 -27.01 14.82 -38.37
N SER A 244 -28.04 14.36 -37.61
CA SER A 244 -29.36 13.76 -37.99
C SER A 244 -29.47 12.67 -39.11
N SER A 245 -30.56 11.89 -39.32
CA SER A 245 -31.92 11.81 -38.74
C SER A 245 -32.58 10.44 -39.03
N ALA A 246 -33.38 9.91 -38.09
CA ALA A 246 -34.52 8.97 -38.29
C ALA A 246 -34.26 7.60 -39.02
N SER A 247 -35.12 6.57 -38.95
CA SER A 247 -36.47 6.41 -38.38
C SER A 247 -36.76 4.96 -37.92
N SER A 248 -37.94 4.75 -37.30
CA SER A 248 -38.66 3.46 -37.07
C SER A 248 -38.07 2.40 -36.10
N ALA A 249 -38.98 1.83 -35.29
CA ALA A 249 -38.79 0.68 -34.40
C ALA A 249 -39.85 -0.41 -34.75
N PRO A 250 -39.85 -1.63 -34.17
CA PRO A 250 -40.25 -1.79 -32.76
C PRO A 250 -39.48 -2.83 -31.91
N ILE A 251 -39.69 -2.66 -30.61
CA ILE A 251 -39.31 -3.50 -29.46
C ILE A 251 -39.48 -5.02 -29.69
N PHE A 252 -38.50 -5.80 -29.23
CA PHE A 252 -38.73 -7.16 -28.72
C PHE A 252 -38.07 -7.33 -27.35
N VAL A 253 -38.81 -7.85 -26.37
CA VAL A 253 -38.32 -8.12 -25.02
C VAL A 253 -37.77 -9.55 -24.95
N ARG A 254 -36.54 -9.73 -24.45
CA ARG A 254 -36.05 -11.02 -23.95
C ARG A 254 -35.24 -10.84 -22.66
N SER A 255 -35.38 -11.80 -21.76
CA SER A 255 -34.75 -11.81 -20.44
C SER A 255 -33.28 -12.22 -20.51
N TYR A 256 -32.47 -11.64 -19.62
CA TYR A 256 -31.13 -12.14 -19.32
C TYR A 256 -31.22 -13.29 -18.31
N SER A 257 -30.98 -14.52 -18.76
CA SER A 257 -30.59 -15.62 -17.86
C SER A 257 -29.07 -15.61 -17.70
N LYS A 258 -28.59 -15.80 -16.47
CA LYS A 258 -27.17 -16.07 -16.20
C LYS A 258 -26.89 -17.54 -16.48
N ASP A 259 -26.30 -17.84 -17.63
CA ASP A 259 -25.27 -18.88 -17.72
C ASP A 259 -24.52 -18.84 -19.06
N ARG A 260 -23.19 -18.95 -19.01
CA ARG A 260 -22.31 -19.20 -20.17
C ARG A 260 -21.11 -20.04 -19.75
N SER A 261 -21.30 -21.35 -19.75
CA SER A 261 -20.22 -22.34 -19.69
C SER A 261 -19.41 -22.37 -21.01
N LEU A 262 -18.28 -23.09 -21.01
CA LEU A 262 -17.30 -23.12 -22.10
C LEU A 262 -17.84 -23.49 -23.51
N ALA A 263 -19.04 -24.08 -23.60
CA ALA A 263 -19.60 -24.62 -24.84
C ALA A 263 -19.78 -23.58 -25.96
N SER A 264 -19.96 -22.29 -25.64
CA SER A 264 -20.24 -21.26 -26.66
C SER A 264 -19.07 -20.94 -27.58
N TYR A 265 -17.81 -21.24 -27.21
CA TYR A 265 -16.64 -20.85 -28.02
C TYR A 265 -16.27 -21.89 -29.10
N LEU A 266 -16.63 -23.17 -28.91
CA LEU A 266 -16.32 -24.24 -29.86
C LEU A 266 -17.23 -24.23 -31.11
N TYR A 267 -18.36 -23.53 -31.07
CA TYR A 267 -19.29 -23.44 -32.21
C TYR A 267 -18.78 -22.56 -33.37
N PHE A 268 -17.84 -21.65 -33.13
CA PHE A 268 -17.40 -20.68 -34.14
C PHE A 268 -16.42 -21.25 -35.21
N LEU A 269 -15.91 -22.47 -35.01
CA LEU A 269 -14.97 -23.12 -35.94
C LEU A 269 -15.64 -24.05 -36.97
N ARG A 270 -16.98 -24.18 -36.96
CA ARG A 270 -17.71 -25.18 -37.79
C ARG A 270 -18.25 -24.66 -39.13
N TRP A 271 -17.84 -23.47 -39.57
CA TRP A 271 -18.41 -22.79 -40.76
C TRP A 271 -17.40 -22.43 -41.87
N VAL A 272 -16.15 -22.92 -41.82
CA VAL A 272 -15.10 -22.57 -42.82
C VAL A 272 -14.38 -23.80 -43.40
N VAL A 273 -15.09 -24.92 -43.59
CA VAL A 273 -14.68 -26.01 -44.50
C VAL A 273 -15.94 -26.64 -45.12
N PRO A 274 -16.14 -26.62 -46.45
CA PRO A 274 -17.12 -27.47 -47.11
C PRO A 274 -16.61 -28.92 -47.18
N ALA A 275 -17.47 -29.89 -46.89
CA ALA A 275 -17.11 -31.31 -46.88
C ALA A 275 -17.09 -31.94 -48.29
N SER A 276 -16.61 -33.18 -48.37
CA SER A 276 -16.76 -34.13 -49.49
C SER A 276 -15.74 -34.07 -50.64
N ILE A 277 -14.49 -34.46 -50.38
CA ILE A 277 -13.67 -35.23 -51.34
C ILE A 277 -13.05 -36.42 -50.58
N PRO A 278 -13.26 -37.68 -51.00
CA PRO A 278 -12.53 -38.82 -50.45
C PRO A 278 -11.15 -38.91 -51.13
N LEU A 279 -10.08 -38.69 -50.36
CA LEU A 279 -8.71 -38.90 -50.84
C LEU A 279 -8.03 -40.01 -50.05
N ASN A 280 -7.49 -40.96 -50.80
CA ASN A 280 -6.86 -42.17 -50.29
C ASN A 280 -5.49 -41.84 -49.66
N ILE A 281 -5.08 -42.55 -48.62
CA ILE A 281 -3.81 -42.26 -47.92
C ILE A 281 -2.64 -42.83 -48.73
N GLY A 282 -2.04 -41.98 -49.57
CA GLY A 282 -0.84 -42.31 -50.35
C GLY A 282 0.10 -41.10 -50.45
N ASN A 283 1.34 -41.30 -49.98
CA ASN A 283 2.53 -40.44 -50.10
C ASN A 283 2.37 -38.93 -49.80
N VAL A 284 2.98 -38.50 -48.70
CA VAL A 284 3.17 -37.08 -48.38
C VAL A 284 4.18 -36.45 -49.35
N SER A 285 3.70 -35.66 -50.30
CA SER A 285 4.53 -34.76 -51.11
C SER A 285 4.50 -33.32 -50.57
N CYS A 286 5.58 -32.57 -50.79
CA CYS A 286 5.87 -31.32 -50.08
C CYS A 286 4.79 -30.24 -50.23
N ILE A 287 4.40 -29.60 -49.11
CA ILE A 287 3.53 -28.41 -49.12
C ILE A 287 4.33 -27.21 -49.63
N SER A 288 4.27 -26.97 -50.94
CA SER A 288 4.93 -25.86 -51.64
C SER A 288 4.20 -24.51 -51.52
N ASN A 289 3.18 -24.40 -50.67
CA ASN A 289 2.39 -23.18 -50.49
C ASN A 289 2.84 -22.39 -49.24
N PRO A 290 3.54 -21.24 -49.38
CA PRO A 290 4.04 -20.46 -48.25
C PRO A 290 2.92 -19.90 -47.36
N ALA A 291 1.69 -19.72 -47.87
CA ALA A 291 0.56 -19.28 -47.05
C ALA A 291 0.06 -20.37 -46.07
N MET A 292 0.26 -21.67 -46.39
CA MET A 292 -0.02 -22.75 -45.44
C MET A 292 1.15 -22.99 -44.48
N ALA A 293 2.39 -22.88 -44.95
CA ALA A 293 3.57 -22.91 -44.07
C ALA A 293 3.51 -21.79 -43.01
N SER A 294 3.16 -20.57 -43.44
CA SER A 294 2.91 -19.43 -42.54
C SER A 294 1.80 -19.73 -41.53
N LYS A 295 0.63 -20.20 -41.97
CA LYS A 295 -0.47 -20.58 -41.05
C LYS A 295 -0.09 -21.68 -40.06
N PHE A 296 0.71 -22.68 -40.45
CA PHE A 296 1.21 -23.71 -39.53
C PHE A 296 2.28 -23.17 -38.58
N LEU A 297 3.13 -22.23 -38.99
CA LEU A 297 4.04 -21.52 -38.09
C LEU A 297 3.26 -20.66 -37.09
N THR A 298 2.26 -19.89 -37.53
CA THR A 298 1.39 -19.11 -36.66
C THR A 298 0.62 -20.02 -35.70
N LEU A 299 0.10 -21.16 -36.16
CA LEU A 299 -0.61 -22.12 -35.30
C LEU A 299 0.33 -22.78 -34.28
N LYS A 300 1.58 -23.12 -34.68
CA LYS A 300 2.61 -23.53 -33.72
C LYS A 300 2.94 -22.41 -32.73
N PHE A 301 3.12 -21.17 -33.17
CA PHE A 301 3.33 -20.03 -32.27
C PHE A 301 2.16 -19.82 -31.29
N TYR A 302 0.91 -20.03 -31.73
CA TYR A 302 -0.24 -20.00 -30.84
C TYR A 302 -0.24 -21.17 -29.85
N VAL A 303 0.07 -22.41 -30.27
CA VAL A 303 0.13 -23.58 -29.38
C VAL A 303 1.32 -23.49 -28.41
N GLU A 304 2.45 -22.93 -28.83
CA GLU A 304 3.59 -22.59 -27.98
C GLU A 304 3.25 -21.45 -27.00
N ALA A 305 2.49 -20.42 -27.43
CA ALA A 305 1.97 -19.37 -26.55
C ALA A 305 0.85 -19.86 -25.59
N PHE A 306 0.30 -21.06 -25.83
CA PHE A 306 -0.56 -21.78 -24.90
C PHE A 306 0.22 -22.69 -23.93
N LYS A 307 1.57 -22.75 -24.00
CA LYS A 307 2.37 -23.47 -23.01
C LYS A 307 2.32 -22.77 -21.65
N ILE A 308 1.79 -23.50 -20.68
CA ILE A 308 1.98 -23.27 -19.24
C ILE A 308 1.47 -21.89 -18.79
N PHE A 309 0.14 -21.68 -18.86
CA PHE A 309 -0.49 -20.73 -17.94
C PHE A 309 -0.17 -21.15 -16.49
N PRO A 310 0.17 -20.20 -15.59
CA PRO A 310 0.56 -20.54 -14.22
C PRO A 310 -0.62 -21.19 -13.49
N LYS A 311 -0.38 -22.35 -12.87
CA LYS A 311 -1.42 -23.13 -12.20
C LYS A 311 -1.98 -22.35 -11.00
N GLN A 312 -3.25 -21.95 -11.09
CA GLN A 312 -3.97 -21.39 -9.93
C GLN A 312 -4.21 -22.50 -8.90
N ILE A 313 -3.84 -22.22 -7.65
CA ILE A 313 -4.13 -23.03 -6.46
C ILE A 313 -5.32 -22.36 -5.76
N THR A 314 -6.38 -23.12 -5.47
CA THR A 314 -7.64 -22.61 -4.90
C THR A 314 -8.07 -23.48 -3.72
N HIS A 315 -8.65 -22.87 -2.70
CA HIS A 315 -9.21 -23.53 -1.52
C HIS A 315 -10.46 -22.80 -1.02
N GLY A 316 -11.44 -23.57 -0.53
CA GLY A 316 -12.73 -23.05 -0.09
C GLY A 316 -13.64 -22.64 -1.26
N THR A 317 -14.80 -22.07 -0.93
CA THR A 317 -15.75 -21.55 -1.90
C THR A 317 -15.46 -20.07 -2.13
N ARG A 318 -15.09 -19.69 -3.36
CA ARG A 318 -14.81 -18.29 -3.74
C ARG A 318 -15.90 -17.35 -3.20
N HIS A 319 -15.50 -16.23 -2.61
CA HIS A 319 -16.37 -15.26 -1.92
C HIS A 319 -16.94 -15.70 -0.57
N VAL A 320 -16.49 -16.81 0.02
CA VAL A 320 -16.77 -17.19 1.41
C VAL A 320 -15.51 -16.95 2.26
N LYS A 321 -15.67 -16.30 3.41
CA LYS A 321 -14.57 -15.91 4.30
C LYS A 321 -13.60 -17.07 4.59
N GLY A 322 -12.30 -16.81 4.45
CA GLY A 322 -11.22 -17.77 4.66
C GLY A 322 -10.84 -18.59 3.43
N SER A 323 -11.60 -18.48 2.34
CA SER A 323 -11.23 -19.05 1.03
C SER A 323 -10.09 -18.26 0.40
N TYR A 324 -9.30 -18.90 -0.45
CA TYR A 324 -8.15 -18.28 -1.10
C TYR A 324 -7.88 -18.88 -2.48
N ARG A 325 -7.24 -18.09 -3.35
CA ARG A 325 -6.85 -18.51 -4.70
C ARG A 325 -5.66 -17.70 -5.20
N TYR A 326 -4.60 -18.36 -5.62
CA TYR A 326 -3.38 -17.67 -6.09
C TYR A 326 -2.66 -18.46 -7.19
N VAL A 327 -1.95 -17.75 -8.05
CA VAL A 327 -0.99 -18.29 -9.01
C VAL A 327 0.42 -18.24 -8.43
N VAL A 328 1.31 -19.07 -8.98
CA VAL A 328 2.74 -19.13 -8.61
C VAL A 328 3.57 -18.80 -9.84
N ASP A 329 4.64 -18.03 -9.66
CA ASP A 329 5.65 -17.68 -10.65
C ASP A 329 5.08 -17.15 -11.98
N SER A 330 4.34 -16.05 -11.86
CA SER A 330 3.84 -15.27 -13.00
C SER A 330 4.94 -14.82 -13.98
N ARG A 331 6.19 -14.65 -13.49
CA ARG A 331 7.39 -14.18 -14.22
C ARG A 331 7.23 -12.83 -14.96
N VAL A 332 6.13 -12.11 -14.76
CA VAL A 332 5.90 -10.79 -15.37
C VAL A 332 6.67 -9.65 -14.69
N CYS A 333 7.14 -9.84 -13.46
CA CYS A 333 7.84 -8.79 -12.70
C CYS A 333 9.13 -9.33 -12.05
N GLU A 334 9.02 -10.23 -11.08
CA GLU A 334 10.19 -10.95 -10.56
C GLU A 334 10.55 -12.10 -11.52
N THR A 335 11.74 -12.02 -12.11
CA THR A 335 12.28 -12.97 -13.08
C THR A 335 13.53 -13.69 -12.58
N THR A 336 14.11 -13.29 -11.44
CA THR A 336 15.35 -13.87 -10.87
C THR A 336 15.22 -15.40 -10.73
N PRO A 337 16.21 -16.19 -11.19
CA PRO A 337 16.21 -17.64 -11.03
C PRO A 337 16.10 -18.07 -9.56
N GLY A 338 15.30 -19.09 -9.27
CA GLY A 338 15.10 -19.62 -7.92
C GLY A 338 14.23 -18.78 -6.98
N VAL A 339 14.05 -17.48 -7.26
CA VAL A 339 13.16 -16.59 -6.51
C VAL A 339 11.73 -16.77 -7.02
N LYS A 340 10.76 -16.86 -6.11
CA LYS A 340 9.35 -17.06 -6.44
C LYS A 340 8.49 -15.82 -6.23
N SER A 341 7.37 -15.80 -6.93
CA SER A 341 6.30 -14.82 -6.74
C SER A 341 4.93 -15.50 -6.67
N TYR A 342 4.02 -14.92 -5.90
CA TYR A 342 2.68 -15.46 -5.67
C TYR A 342 1.69 -14.30 -5.71
N SER A 343 0.58 -14.43 -6.43
CA SER A 343 -0.40 -13.36 -6.58
C SER A 343 -1.81 -13.91 -6.73
N GLY A 344 -2.81 -13.14 -6.30
CA GLY A 344 -4.20 -13.56 -6.26
C GLY A 344 -4.90 -13.03 -5.02
N TYR A 345 -5.85 -13.79 -4.49
CA TYR A 345 -6.84 -13.31 -3.54
C TYR A 345 -6.95 -14.16 -2.26
N ILE A 346 -7.21 -13.46 -1.16
CA ILE A 346 -7.76 -14.01 0.08
C ILE A 346 -9.14 -13.39 0.30
N ASP A 347 -10.16 -14.23 0.54
CA ASP A 347 -11.51 -13.77 0.85
C ASP A 347 -11.59 -13.44 2.36
N THR A 348 -11.32 -12.18 2.74
CA THR A 348 -11.28 -11.72 4.15
C THR A 348 -12.67 -11.66 4.79
N GLY A 349 -13.71 -11.62 3.98
CA GLY A 349 -15.11 -11.63 4.35
C GLY A 349 -15.98 -12.27 3.27
N ASN A 350 -17.25 -12.50 3.56
CA ASN A 350 -18.19 -12.95 2.53
C ASN A 350 -18.35 -11.84 1.48
N ASN A 351 -18.26 -12.21 0.20
CA ASN A 351 -18.14 -11.29 -0.94
C ASN A 351 -17.06 -10.20 -0.77
N GLN A 352 -15.91 -10.51 -0.17
CA GLN A 352 -14.80 -9.56 0.00
C GLN A 352 -13.46 -10.20 -0.36
N SER A 353 -13.06 -10.08 -1.63
CA SER A 353 -11.80 -10.63 -2.16
C SER A 353 -10.68 -9.58 -2.11
N MET A 354 -9.69 -9.79 -1.24
CA MET A 354 -8.53 -8.92 -1.08
C MET A 354 -7.36 -9.45 -1.91
N PHE A 355 -6.89 -8.68 -2.90
CA PHE A 355 -5.75 -9.00 -3.74
C PHE A 355 -4.42 -8.78 -3.01
N PHE A 356 -3.45 -9.64 -3.29
CA PHE A 356 -2.07 -9.50 -2.86
C PHE A 356 -1.09 -9.88 -3.96
N TRP A 357 0.11 -9.31 -3.88
CA TRP A 357 1.29 -9.80 -4.59
C TRP A 357 2.43 -9.98 -3.58
N PHE A 358 2.91 -11.21 -3.47
CA PHE A 358 3.98 -11.63 -2.57
C PHE A 358 5.20 -12.07 -3.38
N PHE A 359 6.39 -11.70 -2.92
CA PHE A 359 7.67 -12.00 -3.55
C PHE A 359 8.65 -12.54 -2.50
N GLU A 360 9.24 -13.71 -2.77
CA GLU A 360 10.29 -14.26 -1.92
C GLU A 360 11.55 -13.39 -1.97
N ALA A 361 12.35 -13.43 -0.89
CA ALA A 361 13.58 -12.66 -0.81
C ALA A 361 14.66 -13.25 -1.73
N ARG A 362 15.28 -12.40 -2.58
CA ARG A 362 16.38 -12.80 -3.48
C ARG A 362 17.55 -13.42 -2.73
N ASN A 363 17.84 -12.87 -1.54
CA ASN A 363 18.81 -13.45 -0.61
C ASN A 363 18.05 -14.19 0.51
N ASN A 364 18.27 -15.50 0.61
CA ASN A 364 17.87 -16.32 1.77
C ASN A 364 16.36 -16.29 2.13
N ALA A 365 15.45 -16.32 1.15
CA ALA A 365 13.98 -16.35 1.34
C ALA A 365 13.46 -17.14 2.56
N LYS A 366 14.00 -18.34 2.80
CA LYS A 366 13.62 -19.22 3.93
C LYS A 366 13.81 -18.58 5.31
N THR A 367 14.81 -17.72 5.49
CA THR A 367 15.16 -17.08 6.78
C THR A 367 14.99 -15.57 6.79
N ALA A 368 14.88 -14.92 5.63
CA ALA A 368 14.65 -13.49 5.51
C ALA A 368 13.34 -13.04 6.23
N PRO A 369 13.29 -11.82 6.80
CA PRO A 369 12.08 -11.29 7.44
C PRO A 369 10.89 -11.16 6.48
N LEU A 370 9.71 -10.98 7.04
CA LEU A 370 8.53 -10.58 6.28
C LEU A 370 8.51 -9.04 6.16
N GLY A 371 8.26 -8.52 4.97
CA GLY A 371 8.06 -7.08 4.74
C GLY A 371 6.65 -6.83 4.22
N LEU A 372 5.85 -6.05 4.93
CA LEU A 372 4.56 -5.55 4.46
C LEU A 372 4.74 -4.13 3.91
N TRP A 373 4.22 -3.85 2.72
CA TRP A 373 4.07 -2.49 2.18
C TRP A 373 2.59 -2.19 1.89
N LEU A 374 2.14 -1.00 2.32
CA LEU A 374 0.81 -0.44 2.00
C LEU A 374 0.92 1.00 1.50
N ASN A 375 0.49 1.29 0.26
CA ASN A 375 0.29 2.67 -0.18
C ASN A 375 -0.96 3.29 0.49
N GLY A 376 -1.17 4.59 0.30
CA GLY A 376 -2.18 5.39 1.00
C GLY A 376 -3.49 5.59 0.24
N GLY A 377 -3.76 6.85 -0.13
CA GLY A 377 -5.06 7.30 -0.66
C GLY A 377 -5.87 8.08 0.39
N PRO A 378 -6.88 7.48 1.04
CA PRO A 378 -7.14 6.04 1.17
C PRO A 378 -7.70 5.41 -0.11
N GLY A 379 -7.49 4.11 -0.29
CA GLY A 379 -7.98 3.38 -1.46
C GLY A 379 -7.10 3.47 -2.71
N CYS A 380 -5.80 3.74 -2.55
CA CYS A 380 -4.79 3.57 -3.61
C CYS A 380 -4.11 2.20 -3.50
N SER A 381 -3.84 1.58 -4.65
CA SER A 381 -3.24 0.25 -4.76
C SER A 381 -1.82 0.18 -4.21
N SER A 382 -1.49 -0.93 -3.53
CA SER A 382 -0.10 -1.20 -3.11
C SER A 382 0.82 -1.62 -4.26
N LEU A 383 0.29 -1.69 -5.49
CA LEU A 383 1.08 -1.96 -6.70
C LEU A 383 1.80 -0.72 -7.25
N PHE A 384 1.51 0.49 -6.75
CA PHE A 384 2.43 1.63 -6.85
C PHE A 384 3.78 1.24 -6.20
N GLY A 385 3.75 0.84 -4.93
CA GLY A 385 4.89 0.29 -4.20
C GLY A 385 5.64 -0.82 -4.96
N ALA A 386 4.89 -1.77 -5.50
CA ALA A 386 5.44 -2.95 -6.15
C ALA A 386 6.10 -2.70 -7.53
N LEU A 387 5.68 -1.68 -8.28
CA LEU A 387 6.04 -1.50 -9.70
C LEU A 387 6.66 -0.14 -10.06
N GLN A 388 6.54 0.85 -9.15
CA GLN A 388 6.99 2.22 -9.34
C GLN A 388 8.08 2.62 -8.32
N GLU A 389 8.02 2.06 -7.10
CA GLU A 389 8.86 2.44 -5.97
C GLU A 389 9.95 1.42 -5.59
N ASN A 390 9.57 0.36 -4.86
CA ASN A 390 10.47 -0.46 -4.04
C ASN A 390 10.35 -1.97 -4.33
N GLY A 391 9.34 -2.40 -5.09
CA GLY A 391 9.17 -3.77 -5.53
C GLY A 391 10.15 -4.25 -6.62
N PRO A 392 10.01 -5.53 -7.02
CA PRO A 392 11.09 -6.28 -7.69
C PRO A 392 11.36 -5.86 -9.13
N CYS A 393 10.44 -5.16 -9.79
CA CYS A 393 10.64 -4.66 -11.15
C CYS A 393 10.20 -3.19 -11.28
N GLN A 394 10.70 -2.56 -12.34
CA GLN A 394 10.20 -1.30 -12.87
C GLN A 394 9.55 -1.57 -14.23
N ILE A 395 8.43 -0.91 -14.52
CA ILE A 395 7.76 -1.01 -15.82
C ILE A 395 8.35 0.00 -16.80
N SER A 396 8.71 -0.47 -18.00
CA SER A 396 9.20 0.36 -19.10
C SER A 396 8.15 1.37 -19.57
N SER A 397 8.60 2.49 -20.17
CA SER A 397 7.74 3.56 -20.68
C SER A 397 6.80 3.14 -21.83
N ASP A 398 7.09 2.00 -22.46
CA ASP A 398 6.24 1.34 -23.46
C ASP A 398 4.97 0.71 -22.86
N SER A 399 4.92 0.50 -21.54
CA SER A 399 3.92 -0.34 -20.85
C SER A 399 3.82 -1.79 -21.34
N THR A 400 4.83 -2.30 -22.07
CA THR A 400 4.89 -3.67 -22.58
C THR A 400 5.92 -4.53 -21.86
N THR A 401 7.03 -3.94 -21.39
CA THR A 401 8.12 -4.67 -20.73
C THR A 401 8.32 -4.26 -19.27
N SER A 402 8.90 -5.16 -18.49
CA SER A 402 9.38 -4.92 -17.12
C SER A 402 10.88 -5.22 -17.06
N LYS A 403 11.58 -4.62 -16.08
CA LYS A 403 13.01 -4.84 -15.83
C LYS A 403 13.22 -5.00 -14.33
N LEU A 404 14.12 -5.89 -13.92
CA LEU A 404 14.45 -6.08 -12.49
C LEU A 404 14.94 -4.76 -11.88
N ASN A 405 14.31 -4.36 -10.77
CA ASN A 405 14.73 -3.22 -9.97
C ASN A 405 15.99 -3.63 -9.16
N PRO A 406 17.17 -3.02 -9.42
CA PRO A 406 18.40 -3.34 -8.69
C PRO A 406 18.36 -2.86 -7.23
N TYR A 407 17.42 -1.98 -6.89
CA TYR A 407 17.24 -1.44 -5.54
C TYR A 407 15.99 -2.01 -4.83
N SER A 408 15.44 -3.13 -5.32
CA SER A 408 14.24 -3.70 -4.70
C SER A 408 14.47 -4.15 -3.27
N TRP A 409 13.49 -3.88 -2.42
CA TRP A 409 13.42 -4.34 -1.04
C TRP A 409 13.30 -5.87 -0.92
N ASN A 410 12.80 -6.57 -1.95
CA ASN A 410 12.85 -8.04 -1.97
C ASN A 410 14.27 -8.59 -2.10
N THR A 411 15.30 -7.75 -2.24
CA THR A 411 16.70 -8.15 -2.07
C THR A 411 16.99 -8.67 -0.65
N TYR A 412 16.26 -8.22 0.39
CA TYR A 412 16.55 -8.57 1.79
C TYR A 412 15.33 -9.03 2.63
N ALA A 413 14.10 -8.86 2.15
CA ALA A 413 12.89 -9.35 2.82
C ALA A 413 11.98 -10.12 1.86
N ASN A 414 11.13 -10.98 2.40
CA ASN A 414 10.01 -11.54 1.66
C ASN A 414 8.91 -10.46 1.62
N MET A 415 8.71 -9.81 0.48
CA MET A 415 7.87 -8.60 0.36
C MET A 415 6.43 -8.94 -0.01
N LEU A 416 5.48 -8.36 0.73
CA LEU A 416 4.04 -8.51 0.58
C LEU A 416 3.39 -7.15 0.32
N TYR A 417 2.73 -7.03 -0.82
CA TYR A 417 1.91 -5.88 -1.20
C TYR A 417 0.44 -6.31 -1.16
N ILE A 418 -0.41 -5.54 -0.49
CA ILE A 418 -1.85 -5.86 -0.32
C ILE A 418 -2.69 -4.68 -0.81
N ASP A 419 -3.62 -4.93 -1.74
CA ASP A 419 -4.59 -3.93 -2.14
C ASP A 419 -5.70 -3.82 -1.11
N GLN A 420 -5.68 -2.78 -0.29
CA GLN A 420 -6.62 -2.58 0.81
C GLN A 420 -7.00 -1.08 0.91
N PRO A 421 -8.25 -0.74 1.29
CA PRO A 421 -9.40 -1.61 1.60
C PRO A 421 -9.97 -2.40 0.39
N ILE A 422 -11.03 -3.17 0.60
CA ILE A 422 -11.77 -3.86 -0.47
C ILE A 422 -12.20 -2.85 -1.56
N SER A 423 -12.15 -3.29 -2.82
CA SER A 423 -12.36 -2.48 -4.04
C SER A 423 -11.18 -1.59 -4.49
N THR A 424 -10.07 -1.56 -3.73
CA THR A 424 -8.79 -0.91 -4.14
C THR A 424 -8.04 -1.76 -5.15
N GLY A 425 -7.38 -1.17 -6.16
CA GLY A 425 -6.45 -1.89 -7.04
C GLY A 425 -7.10 -3.04 -7.80
N PHE A 426 -6.71 -4.28 -7.49
CA PHE A 426 -7.38 -5.51 -7.94
C PHE A 426 -8.34 -6.13 -6.91
N SER A 427 -8.36 -5.68 -5.65
CA SER A 427 -9.34 -6.11 -4.65
C SER A 427 -10.76 -5.75 -5.08
N TYR A 428 -11.76 -6.53 -4.68
CA TYR A 428 -13.15 -6.28 -5.05
C TYR A 428 -14.14 -6.97 -4.11
N GLY A 429 -15.35 -6.41 -4.01
CA GLY A 429 -16.43 -6.96 -3.19
C GLY A 429 -17.29 -5.92 -2.50
N ASP A 430 -18.00 -6.36 -1.47
CA ASP A 430 -18.86 -5.51 -0.64
C ASP A 430 -18.03 -4.47 0.12
N ARG A 431 -18.36 -3.19 -0.05
CA ARG A 431 -17.76 -2.09 0.71
C ARG A 431 -18.45 -1.96 2.07
N ASN A 432 -17.70 -2.31 3.12
CA ASN A 432 -18.12 -2.17 4.53
C ASN A 432 -16.99 -1.66 5.45
N VAL A 433 -16.01 -0.96 4.86
CA VAL A 433 -14.82 -0.43 5.54
C VAL A 433 -14.75 1.07 5.26
N PHE A 434 -15.09 1.87 6.27
CA PHE A 434 -15.24 3.33 6.18
C PHE A 434 -14.23 4.07 7.09
N SER A 435 -13.25 3.36 7.63
CA SER A 435 -12.27 3.89 8.59
C SER A 435 -11.04 2.99 8.73
N THR A 436 -9.94 3.58 9.17
CA THR A 436 -8.66 2.89 9.44
C THR A 436 -8.82 1.76 10.46
N ASN A 437 -9.70 1.90 11.46
CA ASN A 437 -9.94 0.87 12.47
C ASN A 437 -10.62 -0.39 11.88
N GLN A 438 -11.53 -0.20 10.92
CA GLN A 438 -12.16 -1.30 10.19
C GLN A 438 -11.16 -1.96 9.21
N ALA A 439 -10.34 -1.16 8.53
CA ALA A 439 -9.28 -1.66 7.64
C ALA A 439 -8.24 -2.51 8.40
N ALA A 440 -7.83 -2.08 9.59
CA ALA A 440 -6.95 -2.83 10.49
C ALA A 440 -7.48 -4.24 10.80
N THR A 441 -8.81 -4.37 10.93
CA THR A 441 -9.47 -5.66 11.18
C THR A 441 -9.43 -6.54 9.93
N ARG A 442 -9.72 -6.01 8.73
CA ARG A 442 -9.66 -6.78 7.48
C ARG A 442 -8.25 -7.24 7.12
N VAL A 443 -7.23 -6.41 7.34
CA VAL A 443 -5.83 -6.80 7.08
C VAL A 443 -5.31 -7.77 8.15
N TRP A 444 -5.81 -7.71 9.40
CA TRP A 444 -5.57 -8.79 10.36
C TRP A 444 -6.21 -10.11 9.91
N GLU A 445 -7.47 -10.09 9.46
CA GLU A 445 -8.16 -11.26 8.90
C GLU A 445 -7.43 -11.85 7.68
N PHE A 446 -6.88 -11.00 6.81
CA PHE A 446 -5.99 -11.42 5.72
C PHE A 446 -4.80 -12.23 6.25
N PHE A 447 -4.07 -11.72 7.24
CA PHE A 447 -2.92 -12.43 7.81
C PHE A 447 -3.30 -13.75 8.49
N GLN A 448 -4.46 -13.83 9.15
CA GLN A 448 -4.94 -15.08 9.74
C GLN A 448 -5.19 -16.17 8.68
N THR A 449 -5.75 -15.80 7.53
CA THR A 449 -5.89 -16.74 6.41
C THR A 449 -4.54 -17.03 5.75
N PHE A 450 -3.74 -16.01 5.46
CA PHE A 450 -2.42 -16.14 4.80
C PHE A 450 -1.50 -17.10 5.56
N PHE A 451 -1.34 -16.92 6.88
CA PHE A 451 -0.56 -17.81 7.73
C PHE A 451 -1.17 -19.21 7.93
N SER A 452 -2.41 -19.43 7.51
CA SER A 452 -3.05 -20.76 7.47
C SER A 452 -2.90 -21.47 6.11
N ILE A 453 -2.40 -20.79 5.07
CA ILE A 453 -2.08 -21.41 3.77
C ILE A 453 -0.76 -22.19 3.91
N PRO A 454 -0.67 -23.48 3.57
CA PRO A 454 0.55 -24.28 3.77
C PRO A 454 1.82 -23.69 3.16
N THR A 455 1.71 -23.05 2.00
CA THR A 455 2.80 -22.35 1.29
C THR A 455 3.37 -21.17 2.08
N PHE A 456 2.55 -20.50 2.90
CA PHE A 456 2.90 -19.27 3.60
C PHE A 456 2.96 -19.40 5.13
N ALA A 457 2.53 -20.53 5.70
CA ALA A 457 2.51 -20.78 7.14
C ALA A 457 3.89 -20.61 7.82
N GLN A 458 4.98 -20.87 7.08
CA GLN A 458 6.36 -20.61 7.51
C GLN A 458 6.63 -19.14 7.90
N TYR A 459 5.89 -18.18 7.35
CA TYR A 459 6.04 -16.76 7.63
C TYR A 459 5.35 -16.30 8.91
N ALA A 460 4.47 -17.11 9.51
CA ALA A 460 3.87 -16.82 10.83
C ALA A 460 4.92 -16.75 11.95
N ASN A 461 6.03 -17.49 11.78
CA ASN A 461 7.18 -17.53 12.68
C ASN A 461 8.31 -16.59 12.23
N ARG A 462 7.99 -15.50 11.51
CA ARG A 462 8.96 -14.47 11.12
C ARG A 462 8.63 -13.14 11.80
N GLU A 463 9.68 -12.39 12.11
CA GLU A 463 9.53 -10.97 12.38
C GLU A 463 9.03 -10.25 11.12
N MET A 464 8.16 -9.26 11.30
CA MET A 464 7.64 -8.42 10.24
C MET A 464 8.12 -6.98 10.40
N THR A 465 8.70 -6.42 9.34
CA THR A 465 8.77 -4.98 9.15
C THR A 465 7.52 -4.54 8.39
N PHE A 466 6.85 -3.49 8.88
CA PHE A 466 5.64 -2.97 8.25
C PHE A 466 5.89 -1.54 7.82
N TRP A 467 5.85 -1.31 6.52
CA TRP A 467 6.00 0.00 5.90
C TRP A 467 4.69 0.45 5.28
N SER A 468 4.44 1.75 5.31
CA SER A 468 3.29 2.36 4.68
C SER A 468 3.59 3.78 4.19
N GLU A 469 2.77 4.30 3.28
CA GLU A 469 2.98 5.62 2.66
C GLU A 469 1.74 6.52 2.75
N SER A 470 1.93 7.85 2.89
CA SER A 470 0.86 8.84 2.71
C SER A 470 -0.23 8.69 3.78
N TYR A 471 -1.47 8.40 3.40
CA TYR A 471 -2.53 7.94 4.30
C TYR A 471 -2.13 6.70 5.14
N GLY A 472 -1.08 5.99 4.73
CA GLY A 472 -0.35 5.01 5.52
C GLY A 472 0.15 5.52 6.88
N GLY A 473 0.25 6.82 7.11
CA GLY A 473 0.43 7.40 8.45
C GLY A 473 -0.77 7.19 9.39
N HIS A 474 -1.98 6.94 8.86
CA HIS A 474 -3.11 6.42 9.62
C HIS A 474 -3.01 4.89 9.76
N TYR A 475 -2.83 4.16 8.65
CA TYR A 475 -2.77 2.70 8.64
C TYR A 475 -1.67 2.15 9.57
N GLY A 476 -0.42 2.58 9.41
CA GLY A 476 0.77 2.07 10.10
C GLY A 476 0.62 2.00 11.63
N PRO A 477 0.37 3.14 12.31
CA PRO A 477 0.20 3.17 13.77
C PRO A 477 -1.03 2.39 14.27
N ILE A 478 -2.18 2.51 13.59
CA ILE A 478 -3.43 1.90 14.07
C ILE A 478 -3.43 0.39 13.85
N PHE A 479 -3.01 -0.09 12.67
CA PHE A 479 -2.92 -1.52 12.37
C PHE A 479 -1.90 -2.19 13.31
N THR A 480 -0.74 -1.58 13.52
CA THR A 480 0.28 -2.11 14.45
C THR A 480 -0.24 -2.17 15.89
N GLN A 481 -0.99 -1.16 16.35
CA GLN A 481 -1.61 -1.19 17.67
C GLN A 481 -2.69 -2.29 17.76
N PHE A 482 -3.51 -2.45 16.72
CA PHE A 482 -4.55 -3.49 16.65
C PHE A 482 -3.93 -4.90 16.65
N PHE A 483 -2.94 -5.17 15.80
CA PHE A 483 -2.25 -6.46 15.75
C PHE A 483 -1.66 -6.82 17.11
N ARG A 484 -1.05 -5.87 17.83
CA ARG A 484 -0.49 -6.10 19.17
C ARG A 484 -1.56 -6.33 20.24
N ALA A 485 -2.74 -5.72 20.12
CA ALA A 485 -3.88 -6.05 20.97
C ALA A 485 -4.37 -7.49 20.74
N GLN A 486 -4.47 -7.93 19.48
CA GLN A 486 -4.81 -9.33 19.16
C GLN A 486 -3.72 -10.30 19.64
N ASN A 487 -2.44 -9.99 19.46
CA ASN A 487 -1.32 -10.78 19.97
C ASN A 487 -1.39 -10.96 21.49
N ALA A 488 -1.77 -9.92 22.25
CA ALA A 488 -1.95 -10.03 23.70
C ALA A 488 -3.11 -10.96 24.09
N LEU A 489 -4.20 -10.98 23.32
CA LEU A 489 -5.30 -11.95 23.51
C LEU A 489 -4.86 -13.38 23.18
N ILE A 490 -4.05 -13.57 22.14
CA ILE A 490 -3.48 -14.88 21.77
C ILE A 490 -2.54 -15.39 22.86
N GLN A 491 -1.61 -14.55 23.33
CA GLN A 491 -0.69 -14.88 24.43
C GLN A 491 -1.44 -15.21 25.74
N ALA A 492 -2.52 -14.48 26.02
CA ALA A 492 -3.42 -14.76 27.15
C ALA A 492 -4.36 -15.98 26.93
N LYS A 493 -4.23 -16.71 25.82
CA LYS A 493 -5.09 -17.83 25.40
C LYS A 493 -6.59 -17.49 25.30
N LYS A 494 -6.92 -16.22 25.10
CA LYS A 494 -8.30 -15.69 24.92
C LYS A 494 -8.73 -15.65 23.44
N LEU A 495 -7.81 -15.87 22.52
CA LEU A 495 -8.04 -15.89 21.08
C LEU A 495 -7.16 -16.97 20.44
N GLN A 496 -7.74 -17.88 19.66
CA GLN A 496 -6.98 -18.86 18.88
C GLN A 496 -6.72 -18.30 17.48
N ALA A 497 -5.52 -17.77 17.28
CA ALA A 497 -5.09 -17.12 16.04
C ALA A 497 -3.55 -17.08 15.96
N HIS A 498 -3.02 -16.78 14.77
CA HIS A 498 -1.59 -16.57 14.52
C HIS A 498 -1.13 -15.20 15.02
N VAL A 499 0.05 -15.15 15.65
CA VAL A 499 0.68 -13.91 16.16
C VAL A 499 1.32 -13.15 15.00
N ILE A 500 1.05 -11.84 14.89
CA ILE A 500 1.67 -10.96 13.88
C ILE A 500 2.80 -10.16 14.53
N GLN A 501 4.05 -10.60 14.34
CA GLN A 501 5.22 -10.05 15.05
C GLN A 501 5.80 -8.80 14.36
N VAL A 502 5.10 -7.66 14.44
CA VAL A 502 5.65 -6.37 13.97
C VAL A 502 6.81 -5.92 14.87
N THR A 503 8.04 -5.96 14.37
CA THR A 503 9.25 -5.54 15.10
C THR A 503 9.77 -4.18 14.67
N SER A 504 9.34 -3.68 13.50
CA SER A 504 9.61 -2.32 13.04
C SER A 504 8.46 -1.73 12.22
N LEU A 505 8.25 -0.42 12.36
CA LEU A 505 7.28 0.38 11.63
C LEU A 505 7.99 1.44 10.79
N GLY A 506 7.76 1.42 9.48
CA GLY A 506 8.22 2.42 8.54
C GLY A 506 7.08 3.29 8.03
N ILE A 507 7.28 4.60 7.90
CA ILE A 507 6.28 5.50 7.29
C ILE A 507 6.96 6.42 6.27
N ASN A 508 6.59 6.28 5.00
CA ASN A 508 6.94 7.20 3.93
C ASN A 508 5.95 8.38 3.91
N ASN A 509 6.45 9.63 3.91
CA ASN A 509 5.68 10.86 3.69
C ASN A 509 4.28 10.82 4.35
N GLY A 510 4.23 10.55 5.65
CA GLY A 510 2.99 10.14 6.32
C GLY A 510 2.05 11.27 6.71
N TRP A 511 0.75 11.05 6.55
CA TRP A 511 -0.34 11.85 7.12
C TRP A 511 -0.82 11.22 8.43
N PHE A 512 -0.70 11.92 9.57
CA PHE A 512 -1.00 11.37 10.91
C PHE A 512 -1.28 12.40 12.02
N ASP A 513 -0.91 13.66 11.85
CA ASP A 513 -1.29 14.78 12.72
C ASP A 513 -1.84 15.94 11.86
N PRO A 514 -3.13 15.86 11.47
CA PRO A 514 -3.74 16.85 10.58
C PRO A 514 -3.65 18.28 11.13
N TYR A 515 -3.71 18.47 12.46
CA TYR A 515 -3.58 19.81 13.06
C TYR A 515 -2.19 20.42 12.79
N VAL A 516 -1.12 19.66 13.06
CA VAL A 516 0.26 20.16 12.87
C VAL A 516 0.64 20.19 11.39
N GLN A 517 0.15 19.24 10.59
CA GLN A 517 0.41 19.19 9.15
C GLN A 517 -0.33 20.29 8.39
N TYR A 518 -1.60 20.60 8.71
CA TYR A 518 -2.26 21.77 8.13
C TYR A 518 -1.60 23.10 8.55
N GLN A 519 -1.09 23.22 9.78
CA GLN A 519 -0.28 24.38 10.18
C GLN A 519 1.03 24.48 9.37
N SER A 520 1.59 23.36 8.91
CA SER A 520 2.87 23.34 8.18
C SER A 520 2.80 23.94 6.78
N TYR A 521 1.68 23.79 6.05
CA TYR A 521 1.55 24.27 4.67
C TYR A 521 1.87 25.76 4.53
N TYR A 522 1.38 26.60 5.46
CA TYR A 522 1.62 28.05 5.42
C TYR A 522 3.11 28.39 5.45
N ASP A 523 3.89 27.75 6.33
CA ASP A 523 5.33 27.98 6.41
C ASP A 523 6.05 27.32 5.22
N TYR A 524 5.69 26.08 4.87
CA TYR A 524 6.34 25.33 3.80
C TYR A 524 6.05 25.89 2.40
N ALA A 525 5.01 26.70 2.22
CA ALA A 525 4.78 27.47 1.01
C ALA A 525 5.78 28.62 0.79
N GLN A 526 6.70 28.89 1.72
CA GLN A 526 7.72 29.93 1.63
C GLN A 526 9.12 29.32 1.41
N SER A 527 9.91 29.95 0.55
CA SER A 527 11.28 29.53 0.15
C SER A 527 12.21 29.32 1.34
N LYS A 528 12.05 30.14 2.39
CA LYS A 528 12.78 30.04 3.67
C LYS A 528 12.67 28.66 4.34
N PHE A 529 11.57 27.94 4.14
CA PHE A 529 11.30 26.65 4.80
C PHE A 529 11.40 25.44 3.86
N ASN A 530 11.00 25.57 2.60
CA ASN A 530 11.13 24.49 1.60
C ASN A 530 12.49 24.46 0.88
N HIS A 531 13.27 25.54 0.98
CA HIS A 531 14.58 25.73 0.36
C HIS A 531 14.61 25.69 -1.18
N VAL A 532 13.47 25.99 -1.83
CA VAL A 532 13.32 25.95 -3.30
C VAL A 532 12.66 27.23 -3.84
N VAL A 533 11.42 27.54 -3.43
CA VAL A 533 10.63 28.62 -4.05
C VAL A 533 9.52 29.12 -3.13
N ASP A 534 9.15 30.39 -3.24
CA ASP A 534 7.90 30.90 -2.69
C ASP A 534 6.73 30.42 -3.56
N MET A 535 5.95 29.48 -3.01
CA MET A 535 4.84 28.84 -3.72
C MET A 535 3.65 29.79 -3.88
N ALA A 536 3.43 30.67 -2.90
CA ALA A 536 2.33 31.62 -2.85
C ALA A 536 2.85 33.06 -2.68
N ASN A 537 2.16 34.02 -3.28
CA ASN A 537 2.50 35.44 -3.14
C ASN A 537 2.05 36.01 -1.77
N PRO A 538 2.54 37.19 -1.35
CA PRO A 538 2.22 37.77 -0.03
C PRO A 538 0.72 37.98 0.24
N ALA A 539 -0.10 38.25 -0.78
CA ALA A 539 -1.54 38.42 -0.61
C ALA A 539 -2.23 37.07 -0.35
N THR A 540 -1.88 36.03 -1.11
CA THR A 540 -2.33 34.65 -0.86
C THR A 540 -1.91 34.19 0.53
N LEU A 541 -0.67 34.45 0.94
CA LEU A 541 -0.19 34.14 2.29
C LEU A 541 -1.00 34.88 3.37
N ALA A 542 -1.33 36.16 3.20
CA ALA A 542 -2.15 36.90 4.15
C ALA A 542 -3.59 36.34 4.29
N VAL A 543 -4.21 35.94 3.18
CA VAL A 543 -5.53 35.27 3.17
C VAL A 543 -5.45 33.93 3.89
N VAL A 544 -4.50 33.07 3.51
CA VAL A 544 -4.35 31.73 4.11
C VAL A 544 -3.99 31.81 5.59
N LYS A 545 -3.14 32.75 6.01
CA LYS A 545 -2.83 33.00 7.43
C LYS A 545 -4.09 33.32 8.25
N THR A 546 -5.03 34.05 7.64
CA THR A 546 -6.32 34.42 8.26
C THR A 546 -7.27 33.21 8.32
N ALA A 547 -7.38 32.45 7.23
CA ALA A 547 -8.14 31.20 7.19
C ALA A 547 -7.60 30.15 8.18
N LEU A 548 -6.28 30.07 8.36
CA LEU A 548 -5.64 29.12 9.26
C LEU A 548 -5.91 29.43 10.74
N ASN A 549 -5.84 30.71 11.15
CA ASN A 549 -5.70 31.12 12.56
C ASN A 549 -6.93 31.80 13.21
N THR A 550 -7.99 32.13 12.45
CA THR A 550 -9.19 32.78 13.03
C THR A 550 -9.97 31.85 13.95
N LYS A 551 -10.88 32.40 14.78
CA LYS A 551 -11.73 31.62 15.71
C LYS A 551 -12.68 30.61 15.03
N LYS A 552 -12.91 30.74 13.73
CA LYS A 552 -13.61 29.77 12.86
C LYS A 552 -12.69 29.18 11.78
N GLY A 553 -11.39 29.42 11.87
CA GLY A 553 -10.40 28.98 10.91
C GLY A 553 -10.03 27.51 11.06
N CYS A 554 -9.24 27.00 10.11
CA CYS A 554 -8.85 25.60 9.99
C CYS A 554 -8.37 25.00 11.33
N LEU A 555 -7.42 25.65 12.03
CA LEU A 555 -6.89 25.14 13.29
C LEU A 555 -7.91 25.13 14.44
N ALA A 556 -8.92 26.01 14.40
CA ALA A 556 -10.01 25.98 15.38
C ALA A 556 -11.00 24.84 15.10
N GLN A 557 -11.30 24.58 13.82
CA GLN A 557 -12.20 23.50 13.41
C GLN A 557 -11.56 22.11 13.63
N LEU A 558 -10.29 21.92 13.27
CA LEU A 558 -9.56 20.66 13.53
C LEU A 558 -9.47 20.34 15.03
N LYS A 559 -9.32 21.36 15.90
CA LYS A 559 -9.41 21.19 17.36
C LYS A 559 -10.81 20.72 17.80
N ASN A 560 -11.87 21.22 17.19
CA ASN A 560 -13.23 20.78 17.48
C ASN A 560 -13.46 19.33 17.03
N CYS A 561 -12.98 18.96 15.83
CA CYS A 561 -12.99 17.59 15.33
C CYS A 561 -12.26 16.61 16.28
N ALA A 562 -11.02 16.94 16.67
CA ALA A 562 -10.21 16.09 17.56
C ALA A 562 -10.81 15.94 18.97
N ASN A 563 -11.58 16.92 19.45
CA ASN A 563 -12.25 16.91 20.75
C ASN A 563 -13.62 16.20 20.70
N ASN A 564 -13.65 14.97 20.17
CA ASN A 564 -14.86 14.15 19.97
C ASN A 564 -15.91 14.77 19.01
N GLY A 565 -15.47 15.46 17.95
CA GLY A 565 -16.37 15.96 16.90
C GLY A 565 -17.05 14.82 16.12
N SER A 566 -18.32 15.04 15.79
CA SER A 566 -19.08 14.18 14.86
C SER A 566 -18.43 14.16 13.47
N ASN A 567 -18.86 13.23 12.61
CA ASN A 567 -18.31 13.10 11.27
C ASN A 567 -18.48 14.41 10.50
N ASP A 568 -19.69 14.99 10.48
CA ASP A 568 -20.02 16.26 9.84
C ASP A 568 -19.11 17.41 10.31
N VAL A 569 -18.88 17.53 11.62
CA VAL A 569 -17.99 18.56 12.22
C VAL A 569 -16.52 18.38 11.79
N CYS A 570 -16.10 17.15 11.52
CA CYS A 570 -14.78 16.85 11.00
C CYS A 570 -14.69 17.04 9.47
N GLN A 571 -15.74 16.69 8.71
CA GLN A 571 -15.86 16.93 7.28
C GLN A 571 -15.83 18.44 6.97
N ASP A 572 -16.59 19.25 7.71
CA ASP A 572 -16.56 20.71 7.62
C ASP A 572 -15.15 21.26 7.89
N ALA A 573 -14.47 20.72 8.90
CA ALA A 573 -13.10 21.12 9.24
C ALA A 573 -12.12 20.82 8.10
N ASP A 574 -12.14 19.61 7.55
CA ASP A 574 -11.22 19.21 6.48
C ASP A 574 -11.53 19.94 5.17
N ASN A 575 -12.81 20.08 4.80
CA ASN A 575 -13.25 20.89 3.65
C ASN A 575 -12.71 22.32 3.75
N PHE A 576 -12.92 22.97 4.91
CA PHE A 576 -12.45 24.33 5.14
C PHE A 576 -10.93 24.43 5.05
N CYS A 577 -10.21 23.46 5.62
CA CYS A 577 -8.76 23.42 5.57
C CYS A 577 -8.21 23.19 4.15
N ALA A 578 -8.76 22.22 3.41
CA ALA A 578 -8.36 21.94 2.04
C ALA A 578 -8.62 23.13 1.11
N GLN A 579 -9.82 23.72 1.17
CA GLN A 579 -10.25 24.82 0.30
C GLN A 579 -9.57 26.16 0.62
N HIS A 580 -9.30 26.47 1.89
CA HIS A 580 -8.80 27.78 2.31
C HIS A 580 -7.35 27.79 2.84
N VAL A 581 -6.69 26.63 2.97
CA VAL A 581 -5.26 26.52 3.30
C VAL A 581 -4.49 25.81 2.19
N THR A 582 -4.83 24.58 1.84
CA THR A 582 -4.00 23.75 0.95
C THR A 582 -4.08 24.20 -0.51
N ALA A 583 -5.27 24.29 -1.09
CA ALA A 583 -5.46 24.60 -2.51
C ALA A 583 -4.90 25.98 -2.93
N PRO A 584 -5.08 27.07 -2.15
CA PRO A 584 -4.52 28.39 -2.50
C PRO A 584 -2.99 28.44 -2.46
N LEU A 585 -2.33 27.60 -1.64
CA LEU A 585 -0.87 27.55 -1.54
C LEU A 585 -0.22 26.68 -2.63
N LEU A 586 -0.90 25.62 -3.08
CA LEU A 586 -0.41 24.74 -4.14
C LEU A 586 -0.54 25.36 -5.54
N GLY A 587 -1.72 25.95 -5.83
CA GLY A 587 -2.02 26.56 -7.13
C GLY A 587 -2.03 25.55 -8.29
N ASN A 588 -1.00 25.60 -9.14
CA ASN A 588 -0.86 24.72 -10.31
C ASN A 588 0.35 23.77 -10.29
N ARG A 589 0.94 23.56 -9.11
CA ARG A 589 2.03 22.61 -8.89
C ARG A 589 1.53 21.19 -8.62
N SER A 590 2.39 20.19 -8.79
CA SER A 590 2.13 18.82 -8.33
C SER A 590 2.08 18.80 -6.79
N PRO A 591 1.07 18.15 -6.17
CA PRO A 591 1.02 17.99 -4.71
C PRO A 591 2.12 17.06 -4.19
N TYR A 592 2.63 16.16 -5.04
CA TYR A 592 3.59 15.11 -4.70
C TYR A 592 5.05 15.51 -4.99
N TYR A 593 5.25 16.50 -5.88
CA TYR A 593 6.57 17.08 -6.18
C TYR A 593 6.40 18.55 -6.62
N PHE A 594 6.36 19.47 -5.64
CA PHE A 594 5.97 20.86 -5.91
C PHE A 594 6.87 21.68 -6.86
N PRO A 595 8.14 21.34 -7.16
CA PRO A 595 8.91 22.03 -8.20
C PRO A 595 8.28 21.92 -9.60
N HIS A 596 7.48 20.88 -9.87
CA HIS A 596 6.81 20.66 -11.14
C HIS A 596 5.35 21.13 -11.14
N GLY A 597 4.78 21.29 -12.34
CA GLY A 597 3.34 21.50 -12.53
C GLY A 597 2.53 20.25 -12.18
N LYS A 598 1.19 20.35 -12.15
CA LYS A 598 0.28 19.21 -11.89
C LYS A 598 0.53 17.99 -12.78
N ASN A 599 0.95 18.20 -14.03
CA ASN A 599 1.22 17.16 -15.01
C ASN A 599 2.67 16.64 -14.91
N ASP A 600 3.10 16.28 -13.70
CA ASP A 600 4.43 15.72 -13.47
C ASP A 600 4.53 14.31 -14.06
N PRO A 601 5.45 14.03 -15.00
CA PRO A 601 5.62 12.68 -15.56
C PRO A 601 6.37 11.71 -14.62
N PHE A 602 6.83 12.16 -13.45
CA PHE A 602 7.57 11.32 -12.51
C PHE A 602 6.89 11.25 -11.11
N PRO A 603 6.79 10.05 -10.49
CA PRO A 603 7.20 8.75 -11.03
C PRO A 603 6.30 8.20 -12.16
N SER A 604 6.77 7.18 -12.87
CA SER A 604 6.21 6.77 -14.17
C SER A 604 4.97 5.88 -14.04
N LEU A 605 3.78 6.48 -14.27
CA LEU A 605 2.47 5.80 -14.37
C LEU A 605 2.35 4.78 -15.53
N SER A 606 3.45 4.40 -16.17
CA SER A 606 3.47 3.39 -17.25
C SER A 606 3.01 2.00 -16.78
N PHE A 607 3.05 1.73 -15.47
CA PHE A 607 2.52 0.50 -14.88
C PHE A 607 0.99 0.38 -15.01
N LEU A 608 0.25 1.49 -15.12
CA LEU A 608 -1.22 1.48 -15.22
C LEU A 608 -1.70 0.70 -16.47
N ARG A 609 -1.17 1.05 -17.64
CA ARG A 609 -1.48 0.34 -18.90
C ARG A 609 -0.90 -1.08 -18.93
N TYR A 610 0.18 -1.33 -18.17
CA TYR A 610 0.77 -2.67 -18.05
C TYR A 610 -0.15 -3.61 -17.24
N LEU A 611 -0.79 -3.11 -16.18
CA LEU A 611 -1.75 -3.86 -15.38
C LEU A 611 -3.14 -3.99 -16.04
N ASP A 612 -3.49 -3.14 -17.00
CA ASP A 612 -4.73 -3.27 -17.79
C ASP A 612 -4.63 -4.28 -18.95
N ARG A 613 -3.45 -4.91 -19.12
CA ARG A 613 -3.23 -5.94 -20.15
C ARG A 613 -3.80 -7.29 -19.73
N TRP A 614 -4.61 -7.90 -20.60
CA TRP A 614 -5.23 -9.20 -20.36
C TRP A 614 -4.23 -10.34 -20.07
N ASP A 615 -3.03 -10.29 -20.65
CA ASP A 615 -2.00 -11.33 -20.48
C ASP A 615 -1.28 -11.19 -19.13
N VAL A 616 -0.96 -9.95 -18.74
CA VAL A 616 -0.43 -9.63 -17.39
C VAL A 616 -1.45 -9.98 -16.31
N MET A 617 -2.71 -9.51 -16.45
CA MET A 617 -3.80 -9.82 -15.53
C MET A 617 -3.99 -11.33 -15.34
N ARG A 618 -3.99 -12.10 -16.44
CA ARG A 618 -4.09 -13.57 -16.37
C ARG A 618 -2.87 -14.19 -15.70
N ALA A 619 -1.66 -13.72 -16.00
CA ALA A 619 -0.43 -14.25 -15.44
C ALA A 619 -0.30 -14.03 -13.93
N ILE A 620 -0.88 -12.94 -13.38
CA ILE A 620 -0.95 -12.66 -11.93
C ILE A 620 -2.23 -13.17 -11.25
N GLY A 621 -3.12 -13.82 -11.99
CA GLY A 621 -4.38 -14.35 -11.46
C GLY A 621 -5.37 -13.26 -10.99
N ALA A 622 -5.32 -12.06 -11.60
CA ALA A 622 -6.27 -10.97 -11.34
C ALA A 622 -7.65 -11.27 -11.95
N GLU A 623 -8.71 -10.88 -11.25
CA GLU A 623 -10.10 -11.26 -11.56
C GLU A 623 -11.04 -10.05 -11.74
N SER A 624 -10.51 -8.85 -11.55
CA SER A 624 -11.15 -7.54 -11.73
C SER A 624 -10.28 -6.64 -12.63
N LYS A 625 -10.82 -5.54 -13.15
CA LYS A 625 -10.01 -4.51 -13.84
C LYS A 625 -9.19 -3.73 -12.78
N PHE A 626 -7.94 -3.41 -13.09
CA PHE A 626 -7.11 -2.60 -12.21
C PHE A 626 -7.64 -1.17 -12.05
N MET A 627 -7.80 -0.71 -10.81
CA MET A 627 -8.19 0.66 -10.46
C MET A 627 -7.18 1.27 -9.48
N ALA A 628 -6.31 2.16 -9.99
CA ALA A 628 -5.11 2.62 -9.30
C ALA A 628 -5.38 3.30 -7.94
N CYS A 629 -6.31 4.25 -7.93
CA CYS A 629 -6.94 4.84 -6.76
C CYS A 629 -8.45 4.94 -7.04
N GLN A 630 -9.27 4.86 -6.00
CA GLN A 630 -10.74 4.82 -6.13
C GLN A 630 -11.36 5.95 -5.32
N ASP A 631 -11.88 6.97 -5.99
CA ASP A 631 -12.51 8.15 -5.35
C ASP A 631 -13.63 7.73 -4.38
N ASP A 632 -14.45 6.76 -4.78
CA ASP A 632 -15.45 6.05 -3.97
C ASP A 632 -14.96 5.54 -2.60
N ILE A 633 -13.69 5.14 -2.47
CA ILE A 633 -13.10 4.67 -1.19
C ILE A 633 -12.58 5.85 -0.36
N GLY A 634 -12.14 6.91 -1.05
CA GLY A 634 -11.96 8.23 -0.45
C GLY A 634 -13.26 8.72 0.19
N ASP A 635 -14.37 8.66 -0.56
CA ASP A 635 -15.72 9.01 -0.09
C ASP A 635 -16.18 8.13 1.07
N ASP A 636 -15.96 6.81 1.03
CA ASP A 636 -16.25 5.90 2.16
C ASP A 636 -15.55 6.36 3.46
N PHE A 637 -14.25 6.70 3.39
CA PHE A 637 -13.47 7.19 4.53
C PHE A 637 -13.83 8.62 4.92
N TRP A 638 -14.24 9.44 3.95
CA TRP A 638 -14.80 10.76 4.17
C TRP A 638 -16.10 10.70 4.99
N THR A 639 -16.95 9.69 4.81
CA THR A 639 -18.20 9.53 5.60
C THR A 639 -17.95 9.47 7.11
N THR A 640 -16.76 9.06 7.56
CA THR A 640 -16.35 9.07 8.97
C THR A 640 -15.35 10.17 9.33
N ALA A 641 -14.92 10.94 8.33
CA ALA A 641 -13.85 11.94 8.37
C ALA A 641 -12.52 11.39 8.92
N ASP A 642 -12.22 10.11 8.65
CA ASP A 642 -11.10 9.38 9.24
C ASP A 642 -9.76 10.12 9.04
N GLY A 643 -9.57 10.77 7.87
CA GLY A 643 -8.36 11.49 7.50
C GLY A 643 -8.04 12.76 8.30
N VAL A 644 -8.99 13.30 9.07
CA VAL A 644 -8.72 14.39 10.03
C VAL A 644 -8.69 13.94 11.49
N ARG A 645 -8.81 12.63 11.76
CA ARG A 645 -8.79 12.07 13.11
C ARG A 645 -7.35 11.62 13.47
N PRO A 646 -6.61 12.37 14.32
CA PRO A 646 -5.15 12.22 14.45
C PRO A 646 -4.70 10.88 15.05
N THR A 647 -3.90 10.13 14.31
CA THR A 647 -3.31 8.84 14.73
C THR A 647 -2.00 8.99 15.51
N ILE A 648 -1.44 10.20 15.60
CA ILE A 648 -0.17 10.53 16.28
C ILE A 648 -0.11 10.10 17.76
N SER A 649 -1.25 10.01 18.44
CA SER A 649 -1.36 9.46 19.81
C SER A 649 -1.06 7.97 19.88
N SER A 650 -1.45 7.20 18.85
CA SER A 650 -1.12 5.79 18.73
C SER A 650 0.34 5.59 18.37
N LEU A 651 0.91 6.44 17.50
CA LEU A 651 2.34 6.43 17.21
C LEU A 651 3.19 6.65 18.47
N GLY A 652 2.84 7.64 19.30
CA GLY A 652 3.50 7.88 20.59
C GLY A 652 3.53 6.65 21.51
N LYS A 653 2.40 5.94 21.63
CA LYS A 653 2.29 4.69 22.42
C LYS A 653 3.16 3.56 21.87
N LEU A 654 3.29 3.44 20.54
CA LEU A 654 4.19 2.47 19.92
C LEU A 654 5.66 2.79 20.23
N LEU A 655 6.05 4.06 20.14
CA LEU A 655 7.39 4.52 20.53
C LEU A 655 7.69 4.29 22.02
N ASP A 656 6.74 4.56 22.91
CA ASP A 656 6.90 4.29 24.36
C ASP A 656 7.15 2.82 24.66
N SER A 657 6.55 1.92 23.88
CA SER A 657 6.74 0.48 24.00
C SER A 657 8.02 -0.06 23.36
N GLY A 658 8.88 0.81 22.80
CA GLY A 658 10.16 0.43 22.21
C GLY A 658 10.12 -0.02 20.74
N LEU A 659 9.00 0.12 20.03
CA LEU A 659 8.90 -0.30 18.62
C LEU A 659 9.82 0.55 17.72
N ARG A 660 10.86 -0.07 17.14
CA ARG A 660 11.77 0.57 16.18
C ARG A 660 10.96 1.20 15.05
N THR A 661 11.07 2.51 14.89
CA THR A 661 10.22 3.29 14.00
C THR A 661 11.09 4.19 13.13
N VAL A 662 10.97 4.07 11.81
CA VAL A 662 11.66 4.93 10.83
C VAL A 662 10.62 5.73 10.07
N ILE A 663 10.72 7.05 10.12
CA ILE A 663 9.84 7.93 9.37
C ILE A 663 10.72 8.79 8.48
N TRP A 664 10.42 8.86 7.20
CA TRP A 664 11.08 9.78 6.30
C TRP A 664 10.08 10.68 5.58
N ALA A 665 10.56 11.81 5.10
CA ALA A 665 9.80 12.65 4.20
C ALA A 665 10.72 13.27 3.13
N GLY A 666 10.32 13.17 1.88
CA GLY A 666 10.94 13.90 0.77
C GLY A 666 10.80 15.41 0.93
N ASP A 667 11.89 16.15 0.68
CA ASP A 667 11.94 17.62 0.81
C ASP A 667 11.47 18.39 -0.43
N LYS A 668 10.78 17.70 -1.35
CA LYS A 668 10.06 18.25 -2.51
C LYS A 668 8.58 17.84 -2.53
N ASP A 669 8.13 16.99 -1.61
CA ASP A 669 6.71 16.75 -1.37
C ASP A 669 6.05 17.98 -0.74
N PHE A 670 4.78 18.22 -1.07
CA PHE A 670 3.95 19.25 -0.44
C PHE A 670 2.84 18.64 0.43
N ILE A 671 2.08 17.65 -0.08
CA ILE A 671 0.88 17.13 0.59
C ILE A 671 1.18 16.46 1.93
N CYS A 672 2.33 15.80 2.07
CA CYS A 672 2.85 15.31 3.35
C CYS A 672 4.27 15.84 3.61
N ASN A 673 4.45 17.14 3.38
CA ASN A 673 5.75 17.81 3.40
C ASN A 673 6.62 17.53 4.64
N SER A 674 7.94 17.53 4.41
CA SER A 674 8.95 17.23 5.43
C SER A 674 8.94 18.17 6.65
N LEU A 675 8.43 19.40 6.53
CA LEU A 675 8.27 20.28 7.70
C LEU A 675 7.10 19.85 8.60
N GLY A 676 5.97 19.48 8.02
CA GLY A 676 4.79 18.98 8.74
C GLY A 676 5.07 17.67 9.46
N VAL A 677 5.61 16.68 8.75
CA VAL A 677 6.01 15.39 9.32
C VAL A 677 6.98 15.59 10.49
N TYR A 678 8.02 16.41 10.31
CA TYR A 678 8.98 16.71 11.40
C TYR A 678 8.33 17.38 12.61
N ARG A 679 7.50 18.42 12.40
CA ARG A 679 6.83 19.14 13.49
C ARG A 679 5.86 18.25 14.28
N SER A 680 5.19 17.34 13.60
CA SER A 680 4.27 16.37 14.23
C SER A 680 5.03 15.43 15.17
N LEU A 681 6.23 14.97 14.76
CA LEU A 681 7.11 14.16 15.61
C LEU A 681 7.72 14.95 16.79
N LEU A 682 7.86 16.28 16.68
CA LEU A 682 8.19 17.16 17.82
C LEU A 682 7.00 17.35 18.78
N ALA A 683 5.77 17.36 18.26
CA ALA A 683 4.55 17.51 19.05
C ALA A 683 4.10 16.20 19.73
N THR A 684 4.54 15.05 19.20
CA THR A 684 4.22 13.71 19.74
C THR A 684 4.64 13.59 21.19
N LYS A 685 3.74 13.10 22.06
CA LYS A 685 4.03 12.80 23.46
C LYS A 685 4.50 11.35 23.61
N TRP A 686 5.75 11.17 24.04
CA TRP A 686 6.39 9.89 24.35
C TRP A 686 7.63 10.14 25.24
N LYS A 687 8.19 9.07 25.81
CA LYS A 687 9.28 9.03 26.79
C LYS A 687 10.52 9.84 26.41
N TYR A 688 10.80 9.98 25.11
CA TYR A 688 11.98 10.68 24.61
C TYR A 688 11.69 11.94 23.76
N SER A 689 10.46 12.50 23.78
CA SER A 689 10.13 13.71 22.99
C SER A 689 11.12 14.87 23.21
N LYS A 690 11.50 15.12 24.47
CA LYS A 690 12.41 16.22 24.86
C LYS A 690 13.84 16.00 24.34
N GLN A 691 14.27 14.75 24.24
CA GLN A 691 15.56 14.33 23.73
C GLN A 691 15.57 14.42 22.20
N PHE A 692 14.54 13.91 21.52
CA PHE A 692 14.40 13.97 20.06
C PHE A 692 14.33 15.41 19.52
N ALA A 693 13.65 16.30 20.26
CA ALA A 693 13.62 17.73 19.94
C ALA A 693 15.01 18.40 20.04
N LYS A 694 15.86 17.94 20.97
CA LYS A 694 17.24 18.42 21.16
C LYS A 694 18.28 17.66 20.33
N ALA A 695 17.94 16.50 19.78
CA ALA A 695 18.89 15.64 19.08
C ALA A 695 19.46 16.34 17.83
N PRO A 696 20.80 16.37 17.67
CA PRO A 696 21.45 17.03 16.53
C PRO A 696 21.11 16.32 15.23
N TRP A 697 21.07 17.10 14.15
CA TRP A 697 21.02 16.55 12.79
C TRP A 697 22.37 15.97 12.40
N LYS A 698 22.34 14.88 11.65
CA LYS A 698 23.49 14.26 10.99
C LYS A 698 23.22 14.21 9.48
N ASN A 699 24.25 14.40 8.67
CA ASN A 699 24.15 14.10 7.24
C ASN A 699 23.91 12.59 7.05
N LEU A 700 23.01 12.24 6.14
CA LEU A 700 22.81 10.88 5.66
C LEU A 700 23.50 10.74 4.30
N THR A 701 24.63 10.04 4.29
CA THR A 701 25.39 9.67 3.08
C THR A 701 25.14 8.20 2.79
N VAL A 702 24.95 7.84 1.52
CA VAL A 702 24.90 6.46 1.05
C VAL A 702 25.72 6.37 -0.23
N HIS A 703 26.73 5.51 -0.26
CA HIS A 703 27.66 5.32 -1.38
C HIS A 703 28.24 6.67 -1.86
N GLY A 704 28.93 7.38 -0.96
CA GLY A 704 29.52 8.71 -1.16
C GLY A 704 28.52 9.88 -1.35
N LYS A 705 27.25 9.62 -1.69
CA LYS A 705 26.25 10.65 -1.99
C LYS A 705 25.48 11.07 -0.74
N VAL A 706 25.51 12.36 -0.38
CA VAL A 706 24.61 12.93 0.64
C VAL A 706 23.17 12.93 0.10
N GLY A 707 22.33 12.06 0.64
CA GLY A 707 20.92 11.89 0.23
C GLY A 707 19.91 12.48 1.21
N GLY A 708 20.34 13.01 2.35
CA GLY A 708 19.44 13.63 3.33
C GLY A 708 20.12 14.12 4.60
N VAL A 709 19.32 14.47 5.59
CA VAL A 709 19.72 14.63 7.00
C VAL A 709 18.79 13.84 7.91
N TYR A 710 19.32 13.27 8.97
CA TYR A 710 18.57 12.43 9.90
C TYR A 710 18.85 12.74 11.37
N LYS A 711 17.96 12.27 12.24
CA LYS A 711 18.18 12.18 13.69
C LYS A 711 17.55 10.90 14.24
N THR A 712 18.17 10.33 15.27
CA THR A 712 17.68 9.12 15.96
C THR A 712 17.65 9.38 17.46
N THR A 713 16.63 8.89 18.16
CA THR A 713 16.51 8.96 19.63
C THR A 713 15.62 7.83 20.12
N GLY A 714 16.14 6.99 21.02
CA GLY A 714 15.43 5.78 21.43
C GLY A 714 15.05 4.95 20.18
N PRO A 715 13.81 4.44 20.07
CA PRO A 715 13.38 3.69 18.90
C PRO A 715 13.04 4.53 17.65
N LEU A 716 12.92 5.88 17.74
CA LEU A 716 12.54 6.72 16.59
C LEU A 716 13.75 7.20 15.80
N THR A 717 13.73 7.00 14.49
CA THR A 717 14.53 7.78 13.52
C THR A 717 13.62 8.63 12.65
N TYR A 718 14.00 9.89 12.43
CA TYR A 718 13.41 10.74 11.40
C TYR A 718 14.46 11.17 10.36
N ILE A 719 14.10 11.12 9.08
CA ILE A 719 14.95 11.47 7.93
C ILE A 719 14.24 12.50 7.04
N ARG A 720 14.88 13.64 6.77
CA ARG A 720 14.51 14.51 5.65
C ARG A 720 15.35 14.10 4.44
N VAL A 721 14.72 13.54 3.42
CA VAL A 721 15.38 13.04 2.21
C VAL A 721 15.47 14.16 1.18
N TYR A 722 16.66 14.39 0.64
CA TYR A 722 16.93 15.46 -0.31
C TYR A 722 16.57 15.06 -1.74
N ASN A 723 15.96 16.00 -2.46
CA ASN A 723 15.54 15.86 -3.85
C ASN A 723 14.61 14.65 -4.06
N ALA A 724 13.61 14.54 -3.19
CA ALA A 724 12.58 13.50 -3.24
C ALA A 724 11.18 14.11 -3.05
N GLY A 725 10.22 13.63 -3.84
CA GLY A 725 8.80 13.91 -3.67
C GLY A 725 8.15 13.00 -2.63
N HIS A 726 6.87 12.70 -2.85
CA HIS A 726 6.05 11.84 -2.00
C HIS A 726 6.60 10.40 -1.95
N GLU A 727 6.81 9.80 -3.12
CA GLU A 727 7.32 8.42 -3.31
C GLU A 727 8.85 8.34 -3.15
N VAL A 728 9.37 8.58 -1.94
CA VAL A 728 10.82 8.57 -1.63
C VAL A 728 11.61 7.41 -2.26
N PRO A 729 11.15 6.15 -2.29
CA PRO A 729 11.89 5.07 -2.93
C PRO A 729 12.07 5.25 -4.44
N ALA A 730 11.10 5.84 -5.15
CA ALA A 730 11.25 6.14 -6.58
C ALA A 730 12.31 7.24 -6.82
N PHE A 731 12.35 8.27 -5.96
CA PHE A 731 13.29 9.39 -6.11
C PHE A 731 14.72 9.10 -5.64
N GLN A 732 14.91 8.35 -4.55
CA GLN A 732 16.24 8.01 -4.01
C GLN A 732 16.35 6.49 -3.68
N PRO A 733 16.25 5.60 -4.69
CA PRO A 733 16.10 4.16 -4.48
C PRO A 733 17.28 3.50 -3.74
N ALA A 734 18.51 3.92 -4.03
CA ALA A 734 19.70 3.40 -3.33
C ALA A 734 19.71 3.72 -1.83
N LEU A 735 19.29 4.93 -1.45
CA LEU A 735 19.13 5.34 -0.04
C LEU A 735 17.98 4.57 0.60
N SER A 736 16.86 4.42 -0.12
CA SER A 736 15.69 3.68 0.34
C SER A 736 16.03 2.24 0.72
N LEU A 737 16.72 1.50 -0.17
CA LEU A 737 17.14 0.13 0.10
C LEU A 737 18.12 0.01 1.27
N GLU A 738 19.10 0.91 1.39
CA GLU A 738 20.09 0.85 2.47
C GLU A 738 19.45 1.08 3.85
N ILE A 739 18.57 2.08 3.97
CA ILE A 739 17.80 2.33 5.19
C ILE A 739 16.86 1.17 5.54
N PHE A 740 16.20 0.58 4.53
CA PHE A 740 15.38 -0.61 4.72
C PHE A 740 16.21 -1.79 5.26
N LYS A 741 17.36 -2.08 4.63
CA LYS A 741 18.34 -3.07 5.07
C LYS A 741 18.85 -2.84 6.50
N GLN A 742 19.17 -1.60 6.87
CA GLN A 742 19.57 -1.26 8.25
C GLN A 742 18.42 -1.47 9.25
N THR A 743 17.18 -1.15 8.85
CA THR A 743 15.97 -1.35 9.65
C THR A 743 15.69 -2.84 9.90
N LEU A 744 15.74 -3.68 8.85
CA LEU A 744 15.66 -5.14 8.94
C LEU A 744 16.76 -5.72 9.84
N SER A 745 17.98 -5.19 9.73
CA SER A 745 19.13 -5.60 10.52
C SER A 745 19.09 -5.12 11.98
N HIS A 746 17.99 -4.47 12.40
CA HIS A 746 17.79 -3.84 13.70
C HIS A 746 18.87 -2.81 14.10
N GLN A 747 19.60 -2.28 13.12
CA GLN A 747 20.65 -1.30 13.34
C GLN A 747 20.06 0.09 13.67
N ASN A 748 20.90 0.97 14.23
CA ASN A 748 20.62 2.40 14.20
C ASN A 748 20.95 2.93 12.80
N ILE A 749 20.12 3.84 12.30
CA ILE A 749 20.37 4.46 11.00
C ILE A 749 21.71 5.22 11.02
N HIS A 750 22.51 4.99 10.00
CA HIS A 750 23.82 5.60 9.82
C HIS A 750 24.19 5.71 8.34
N SER A 751 25.09 6.65 8.06
CA SER A 751 25.65 6.83 6.73
C SER A 751 26.57 5.67 6.35
N THR A 752 26.49 5.25 5.09
CA THR A 752 27.44 4.32 4.46
C THR A 752 28.34 5.08 3.49
N ASN A 753 29.60 4.64 3.43
CA ASN A 753 30.59 5.16 2.48
C ASN A 753 30.30 4.63 1.07
#